data_AF-A0A4P6K1Q9-F1
#
_entry.id   AF-A0A4P6K1Q9-F1
#
_cell.length_a   1.000
_cell.length_b   1.000
_cell.length_c   1.000
_cell.angle_alpha   90.00
_cell.angle_beta   90.00
_cell.angle_gamma   90.00
#
_symmetry.space_group_name_H-M   'P 1'
#
loop_
_entity.id
_entity.type
_entity.pdbx_description
1 polymer ?
#
loop_
_entity_poly.entity_id
_entity_poly.type
_entity_poly.pdbx_seq_one_letter_code
_entity_poly.pdbx_strand_id
1 'polypeptide(L)'
;MHKSHITLPANAHILVVKLAGIGDLLLSTPALRALRESYPLARIDLLVTPDSAGLLNDWEVIDNIIVLNKYLFDYPQQMIKHPHNLLHLTPLWHTLRDGHYDAVLLFHHLTLRFGRYKHQALMRATGARWRIGLDNGHGWFLNVRVPDQGFGAMHEAEYSMAIAQAAGATIKNKRLELPLSEKEQAEGRQLIYEDHSPLDLPRPIIAMHPGSGGYSTARRWAPERFAALADTLFEDAGGQLVLMGGPEEVELHQHISSLMRSAMPVRSLAGKGSIKVAAAALQHADLLVGNDSALMHLATAVGTPTVAIFGLTNHKAWGPYTGDPTSKLATVVRLDLPCMPCFYRDHSLGTPEGCSTRDCLALLDVDPVAVAARRMLRETTKITTTAIPTISGRSAELKPDLTQGSDLEEVTLAPAQTPAADIPAPPAQSAESGFSAEPGLALEPQPSPAENSEPEPQTQSGIPEEIPETSDATPAHRLLAYRPLEPFVEQEWINYPQEFGIRPEHVPELIQLATNKELIRDEANDFEFAAPVHALRALTQLQAKEAVEPLLPLFTELNNDWMAEALQEFYGTIGAEALPRLSAFIADAKQELYPRRAAIQAISRICARHPHERQACIALLTQQLEHFAENPALLNAFLINNLVEMKATEADALIQSAFEAGKVDRNVCVSWEKPQEEQAAVERQVSVLHFTYEPKRTEQFGPLLSTNSRKYEINKRAKHKIAKESRKKNRKK
;
A
#
# COMPACT_ATOMS: atom_id res chain seq x y z
N MET A 1 26.32 30.77 -12.04
CA MET A 1 27.41 29.80 -12.25
C MET A 1 26.97 28.48 -11.63
N HIS A 2 26.80 27.44 -12.45
CA HIS A 2 26.53 26.08 -11.97
C HIS A 2 27.86 25.41 -11.64
N LYS A 3 27.93 24.73 -10.50
CA LYS A 3 29.08 23.90 -10.11
C LYS A 3 28.65 22.44 -10.09
N SER A 4 29.55 21.52 -10.45
CA SER A 4 29.34 20.08 -10.29
C SER A 4 29.63 19.62 -8.86
N HIS A 5 30.64 20.20 -8.22
CA HIS A 5 31.02 19.93 -6.84
C HIS A 5 31.39 21.23 -6.09
N ILE A 6 31.22 21.20 -4.77
CA ILE A 6 31.68 22.25 -3.87
C ILE A 6 32.35 21.63 -2.64
N THR A 7 33.01 22.49 -1.86
CA THR A 7 33.48 22.16 -0.51
C THR A 7 32.87 23.18 0.43
N LEU A 8 32.25 22.70 1.50
CA LEU A 8 31.67 23.56 2.53
C LEU A 8 32.72 23.95 3.59
N PRO A 9 32.53 25.08 4.30
CA PRO A 9 33.31 25.40 5.50
C PRO A 9 33.23 24.28 6.55
N ALA A 10 34.26 24.14 7.39
CA ALA A 10 34.30 23.10 8.42
C ALA A 10 33.15 23.20 9.43
N ASN A 11 32.70 24.43 9.72
CA ASN A 11 31.62 24.76 10.65
C ASN A 11 30.30 25.13 9.93
N ALA A 12 30.09 24.62 8.72
CA ALA A 12 28.91 24.95 7.91
C ALA A 12 27.60 24.55 8.61
N HIS A 13 26.52 25.30 8.37
CA HIS A 13 25.18 24.89 8.75
C HIS A 13 24.43 24.32 7.54
N ILE A 14 24.11 23.04 7.59
CA ILE A 14 23.61 22.23 6.49
C ILE A 14 22.18 21.80 6.81
N LEU A 15 21.25 22.07 5.89
CA LEU A 15 19.91 21.48 5.92
C LEU A 15 19.83 20.32 4.93
N VAL A 16 19.44 19.14 5.39
CA VAL A 16 19.08 18.01 4.51
C VAL A 16 17.56 17.88 4.46
N VAL A 17 17.00 17.78 3.26
CA VAL A 17 15.55 17.67 3.03
C VAL A 17 15.21 16.30 2.48
N LYS A 18 14.48 15.50 3.28
CA LYS A 18 13.94 14.18 2.90
C LYS A 18 12.49 14.04 3.37
N LEU A 19 11.57 14.63 2.62
CA LEU A 19 10.11 14.53 2.84
C LEU A 19 9.52 13.22 2.28
N ALA A 20 9.90 12.06 2.84
CA ALA A 20 9.54 10.74 2.33
C ALA A 20 9.13 9.77 3.45
N GLY A 21 8.90 8.49 3.12
CA GLY A 21 8.58 7.47 4.11
C GLY A 21 9.80 7.03 4.93
N ILE A 22 9.55 6.14 5.89
CA ILE A 22 10.58 5.57 6.79
C ILE A 22 11.70 4.90 5.99
N GLY A 23 11.36 4.06 5.01
CA GLY A 23 12.34 3.36 4.17
C GLY A 23 13.24 4.33 3.40
N ASP A 24 12.65 5.32 2.74
CA ASP A 24 13.40 6.35 2.01
C ASP A 24 14.37 7.13 2.91
N LEU A 25 13.96 7.46 4.13
CA LEU A 25 14.81 8.17 5.09
C LEU A 25 15.97 7.28 5.51
N LEU A 26 15.72 6.01 5.82
CA LEU A 26 16.77 5.05 6.19
C LEU A 26 17.80 4.90 5.07
N LEU A 27 17.38 4.85 3.81
CA LEU A 27 18.28 4.78 2.65
C LEU A 27 19.21 6.00 2.52
N SER A 28 18.88 7.14 3.15
CA SER A 28 19.72 8.33 3.15
C SER A 28 20.81 8.33 4.25
N THR A 29 20.77 7.38 5.18
CA THR A 29 21.70 7.34 6.33
C THR A 29 23.18 7.25 5.94
N PRO A 30 23.61 6.52 4.88
CA PRO A 30 25.03 6.55 4.49
C PRO A 30 25.49 7.94 4.05
N ALA A 31 24.61 8.72 3.42
CA ALA A 31 24.91 10.08 2.98
C ALA A 31 24.99 11.06 4.16
N LEU A 32 24.07 10.94 5.12
CA LEU A 32 24.08 11.73 6.36
C LEU A 32 25.35 11.47 7.18
N ARG A 33 25.72 10.20 7.39
CA ARG A 33 26.96 9.82 8.06
C ARG A 33 28.18 10.40 7.35
N ALA A 34 28.26 10.29 6.02
CA ALA A 34 29.38 10.83 5.26
C ALA A 34 29.51 12.36 5.40
N LEU A 35 28.40 13.09 5.50
CA LEU A 35 28.42 14.53 5.77
C LEU A 35 29.02 14.82 7.14
N ARG A 36 28.58 14.12 8.20
CA ARG A 36 29.12 14.27 9.57
C ARG A 36 30.61 13.93 9.64
N GLU A 37 31.02 12.82 9.03
CA GLU A 37 32.43 12.40 9.02
C GLU A 37 33.34 13.38 8.26
N SER A 38 32.83 14.00 7.20
CA SER A 38 33.58 14.95 6.37
C SER A 38 33.59 16.36 6.97
N TYR A 39 32.55 16.70 7.72
CA TYR A 39 32.38 17.99 8.39
C TYR A 39 32.01 17.80 9.88
N PRO A 40 32.96 17.38 10.74
CA PRO A 40 32.66 17.05 12.14
C PRO A 40 32.11 18.23 12.95
N LEU A 41 32.52 19.46 12.59
CA LEU A 41 32.09 20.70 13.26
C LEU A 41 30.87 21.36 12.59
N ALA A 42 30.33 20.79 11.51
CA ALA A 42 29.14 21.32 10.87
C ALA A 42 27.90 21.07 11.73
N ARG A 43 26.93 21.97 11.63
CA ARG A 43 25.59 21.71 12.13
C ARG A 43 24.74 21.11 11.03
N ILE A 44 24.14 19.95 11.25
CA ILE A 44 23.33 19.20 10.27
C ILE A 44 21.91 19.09 10.81
N ASP A 45 21.01 19.87 10.20
CA ASP A 45 19.59 19.81 10.48
C ASP A 45 18.90 18.95 9.41
N LEU A 46 17.89 18.18 9.80
CA LEU A 46 17.17 17.25 8.93
C LEU A 46 15.68 17.62 8.89
N LEU A 47 15.14 17.84 7.68
CA LEU A 47 13.73 18.13 7.44
C LEU A 47 13.00 16.90 6.87
N VAL A 48 12.02 16.40 7.61
CA VAL A 48 11.32 15.13 7.37
C VAL A 48 9.80 15.24 7.56
N THR A 49 9.07 14.18 7.21
CA THR A 49 7.63 14.04 7.48
C THR A 49 7.38 13.56 8.92
N PRO A 50 6.15 13.75 9.48
CA PRO A 50 5.78 13.21 10.79
C PRO A 50 6.06 11.70 10.91
N ASP A 51 5.70 10.93 9.88
CA ASP A 51 5.82 9.47 9.86
C ASP A 51 7.27 8.97 10.00
N SER A 52 8.26 9.78 9.61
CA SER A 52 9.68 9.41 9.63
C SER A 52 10.50 10.15 10.69
N ALA A 53 9.89 11.11 11.41
CA ALA A 53 10.56 11.97 12.37
C ALA A 53 11.27 11.20 13.49
N GLY A 54 10.63 10.17 14.02
CA GLY A 54 11.17 9.39 15.13
C GLY A 54 12.30 8.42 14.76
N LEU A 55 12.56 8.20 13.47
CA LEU A 55 13.46 7.12 13.02
C LEU A 55 14.92 7.35 13.39
N LEU A 56 15.39 8.59 13.29
CA LEU A 56 16.80 8.97 13.47
C LEU A 56 17.00 9.89 14.69
N ASN A 57 16.05 9.88 15.63
CA ASN A 57 16.20 10.59 16.90
C ASN A 57 17.44 10.10 17.65
N ASP A 58 18.09 11.03 18.35
CA ASP A 58 19.27 10.79 19.18
C ASP A 58 20.50 10.26 18.42
N TRP A 59 20.51 10.38 17.09
CA TRP A 59 21.70 10.07 16.30
C TRP A 59 22.69 11.24 16.32
N GLU A 60 23.93 10.99 16.77
CA GLU A 60 25.00 12.00 16.82
C GLU A 60 25.34 12.67 15.47
N VAL A 61 24.86 12.08 14.36
CA VAL A 61 25.01 12.62 13.02
C VAL A 61 24.13 13.86 12.81
N ILE A 62 22.97 13.96 13.46
CA ILE A 62 21.96 15.00 13.22
C ILE A 62 21.83 15.88 14.47
N ASP A 63 21.94 17.20 14.31
CA ASP A 63 21.84 18.16 15.42
C ASP A 63 20.39 18.57 15.72
N ASN A 64 19.52 18.58 14.70
CA ASN A 64 18.13 19.00 14.85
C ASN A 64 17.23 18.35 13.79
N ILE A 65 16.06 17.88 14.20
CA ILE A 65 15.03 17.33 13.30
C ILE A 65 13.86 18.31 13.22
N ILE A 66 13.58 18.76 12.01
CA ILE A 66 12.46 19.65 11.70
C ILE A 66 11.37 18.80 11.04
N VAL A 67 10.17 18.83 11.62
CA VAL A 67 9.04 18.04 11.12
C VAL A 67 8.13 18.94 10.28
N LEU A 68 7.82 18.48 9.07
CA LEU A 68 6.90 19.15 8.16
C LEU A 68 5.83 18.18 7.67
N ASN A 69 4.58 18.49 7.99
CA ASN A 69 3.46 17.81 7.37
C ASN A 69 3.38 18.20 5.88
N LYS A 70 3.85 17.29 5.00
CA LYS A 70 3.94 17.54 3.55
C LYS A 70 2.57 17.70 2.88
N TYR A 71 1.50 17.13 3.47
CA TYR A 71 0.14 17.13 2.91
C TYR A 71 -0.49 18.53 2.89
N LEU A 72 0.02 19.45 3.73
CA LEU A 72 -0.35 20.86 3.74
C LEU A 72 -0.14 21.56 2.37
N PHE A 73 0.62 20.96 1.46
CA PHE A 73 1.05 21.59 0.20
C PHE A 73 0.74 20.79 -1.07
N ASP A 74 0.14 19.60 -0.96
CA ASP A 74 -0.08 18.73 -2.12
C ASP A 74 -1.30 19.17 -2.96
N TYR A 75 -2.20 19.96 -2.39
CA TYR A 75 -3.41 20.47 -3.06
C TYR A 75 -3.42 22.00 -3.22
N PRO A 76 -2.92 22.55 -4.36
CA PRO A 76 -2.83 24.01 -4.57
C PRO A 76 -4.19 24.73 -4.59
N GLN A 77 -5.30 23.99 -4.76
CA GLN A 77 -6.66 24.55 -4.66
C GLN A 77 -7.05 24.91 -3.23
N GLN A 78 -6.51 24.21 -2.22
CA GLN A 78 -6.74 24.52 -0.81
C GLN A 78 -6.09 25.85 -0.40
N MET A 79 -4.95 26.25 -1.01
CA MET A 79 -4.33 27.55 -0.74
C MET A 79 -5.16 28.75 -1.24
N ILE A 80 -6.05 28.54 -2.21
CA ILE A 80 -6.97 29.56 -2.73
C ILE A 80 -8.26 29.63 -1.89
N LYS A 81 -8.74 28.48 -1.40
CA LYS A 81 -9.95 28.39 -0.56
C LYS A 81 -9.70 28.71 0.91
N HIS A 82 -8.53 28.36 1.43
CA HIS A 82 -8.13 28.53 2.83
C HIS A 82 -6.85 29.37 2.91
N PRO A 83 -6.91 30.69 2.67
CA PRO A 83 -5.74 31.56 2.71
C PRO A 83 -5.08 31.63 4.10
N HIS A 84 -5.78 31.22 5.17
CA HIS A 84 -5.20 31.06 6.51
C HIS A 84 -4.19 29.90 6.58
N ASN A 85 -4.21 28.93 5.65
CA ASN A 85 -3.17 27.90 5.57
C ASN A 85 -1.79 28.48 5.20
N LEU A 86 -1.75 29.68 4.60
CA LEU A 86 -0.51 30.45 4.42
C LEU A 86 0.02 31.02 5.75
N LEU A 87 -0.80 31.12 6.81
CA LEU A 87 -0.34 31.49 8.15
C LEU A 87 0.39 30.30 8.80
N HIS A 88 -0.05 29.05 8.58
CA HIS A 88 0.70 27.86 9.03
C HIS A 88 2.06 27.69 8.33
N LEU A 89 2.26 28.37 7.19
CA LEU A 89 3.56 28.48 6.52
C LEU A 89 4.50 29.49 7.15
N THR A 90 3.98 30.47 7.90
CA THR A 90 4.84 31.52 8.49
C THR A 90 5.81 30.96 9.54
N PRO A 91 5.41 30.10 10.50
CA PRO A 91 6.37 29.47 11.41
C PRO A 91 7.45 28.69 10.68
N LEU A 92 7.08 27.86 9.69
CA LEU A 92 8.04 27.10 8.89
C LEU A 92 9.01 28.02 8.14
N TRP A 93 8.50 29.07 7.51
CA TRP A 93 9.34 30.03 6.79
C TRP A 93 10.36 30.70 7.72
N HIS A 94 9.94 31.09 8.93
CA HIS A 94 10.82 31.68 9.93
C HIS A 94 11.85 30.65 10.42
N THR A 95 11.42 29.44 10.79
CA THR A 95 12.33 28.34 11.17
C THR A 95 13.41 28.08 10.11
N LEU A 96 13.03 28.08 8.83
CA LEU A 96 13.98 27.85 7.73
C LEU A 96 14.89 29.05 7.46
N ARG A 97 14.37 30.27 7.56
CA ARG A 97 15.13 31.50 7.31
C ARG A 97 16.10 31.82 8.44
N ASP A 98 15.63 31.68 9.67
CA ASP A 98 16.37 31.95 10.90
C ASP A 98 17.41 30.87 11.19
N GLY A 99 17.30 29.71 10.51
CA GLY A 99 18.33 28.69 10.50
C GLY A 99 19.64 29.12 9.83
N HIS A 100 19.67 30.19 9.01
CA HIS A 100 20.90 30.73 8.41
C HIS A 100 21.82 29.69 7.71
N TYR A 101 21.21 28.75 6.99
CA TYR A 101 21.93 27.64 6.35
C TYR A 101 22.93 28.10 5.27
N ASP A 102 24.14 27.55 5.27
CA ASP A 102 25.13 27.70 4.20
C ASP A 102 24.74 26.90 2.95
N ALA A 103 24.19 25.70 3.19
CA ALA A 103 23.80 24.74 2.17
C ALA A 103 22.48 24.05 2.51
N VAL A 104 21.69 23.78 1.49
CA VAL A 104 20.53 22.89 1.56
C VAL A 104 20.67 21.78 0.51
N LEU A 105 20.54 20.54 0.96
CA LEU A 105 20.64 19.32 0.16
C LEU A 105 19.26 18.69 0.03
N LEU A 106 18.77 18.56 -1.20
CA LEU A 106 17.47 17.97 -1.50
C LEU A 106 17.62 16.52 -1.94
N PHE A 107 17.29 15.57 -1.06
CA PHE A 107 17.37 14.12 -1.32
C PHE A 107 16.07 13.58 -1.96
N HIS A 108 15.58 14.28 -2.97
CA HIS A 108 14.31 13.97 -3.64
C HIS A 108 14.43 14.09 -5.15
N HIS A 109 13.79 13.15 -5.84
CA HIS A 109 13.56 13.23 -7.28
C HIS A 109 12.51 14.30 -7.60
N LEU A 110 12.73 15.07 -8.66
CA LEU A 110 11.83 16.15 -9.08
C LEU A 110 10.76 15.64 -10.07
N THR A 111 10.00 14.61 -9.68
CA THR A 111 9.06 13.90 -10.55
C THR A 111 7.76 14.68 -10.77
N LEU A 112 7.09 15.12 -9.70
CA LEU A 112 5.78 15.76 -9.75
C LEU A 112 5.85 17.26 -10.10
N ARG A 113 4.95 17.73 -10.97
CA ARG A 113 4.89 19.14 -11.42
C ARG A 113 4.74 20.12 -10.26
N PHE A 114 3.76 19.91 -9.37
CA PHE A 114 3.55 20.76 -8.20
C PHE A 114 4.61 20.54 -7.12
N GLY A 115 5.10 19.31 -6.96
CA GLY A 115 6.20 18.99 -6.07
C GLY A 115 7.45 19.83 -6.36
N ARG A 116 7.77 20.10 -7.63
CA ARG A 116 8.90 20.96 -8.01
C ARG A 116 8.79 22.38 -7.46
N TYR A 117 7.60 22.99 -7.54
CA TYR A 117 7.37 24.33 -7.00
C TYR A 117 7.43 24.36 -5.47
N LYS A 118 6.92 23.30 -4.81
CA LYS A 118 7.03 23.11 -3.36
C LYS A 118 8.50 23.09 -2.92
N HIS A 119 9.31 22.22 -3.52
CA HIS A 119 10.75 22.15 -3.21
C HIS A 119 11.49 23.43 -3.55
N GLN A 120 11.13 24.12 -4.64
CA GLN A 120 11.69 25.42 -4.96
C GLN A 120 11.39 26.46 -3.88
N ALA A 121 10.15 26.55 -3.41
CA ALA A 121 9.74 27.49 -2.36
C ALA A 121 10.49 27.19 -1.06
N LEU A 122 10.53 25.92 -0.66
CA LEU A 122 11.25 25.45 0.52
C LEU A 122 12.74 25.80 0.47
N MET A 123 13.43 25.45 -0.62
CA MET A 123 14.86 25.74 -0.75
C MET A 123 15.14 27.24 -0.82
N ARG A 124 14.25 28.05 -1.38
CA ARG A 124 14.38 29.52 -1.35
C ARG A 124 14.12 30.11 0.03
N ALA A 125 13.23 29.50 0.81
CA ALA A 125 12.91 29.92 2.17
C ALA A 125 14.14 29.87 3.10
N THR A 126 15.03 28.90 2.88
CA THR A 126 16.30 28.78 3.64
C THR A 126 17.26 29.96 3.47
N GLY A 127 17.18 30.67 2.33
CA GLY A 127 18.19 31.67 1.98
C GLY A 127 19.59 31.12 1.69
N ALA A 128 19.76 29.79 1.67
CA ALA A 128 21.07 29.16 1.59
C ALA A 128 21.81 29.50 0.29
N ARG A 129 23.12 29.73 0.43
CA ARG A 129 24.01 30.02 -0.71
C ARG A 129 24.07 28.83 -1.65
N TRP A 130 24.21 27.62 -1.13
CA TRP A 130 24.30 26.39 -1.91
C TRP A 130 22.99 25.60 -1.86
N ARG A 131 22.48 25.23 -3.02
CA ARG A 131 21.26 24.44 -3.22
C ARG A 131 21.62 23.26 -4.10
N ILE A 132 21.73 22.11 -3.46
CA ILE A 132 22.30 20.87 -4.01
C ILE A 132 21.18 19.85 -4.13
N GLY A 133 21.12 19.10 -5.23
CA GLY A 133 20.13 18.04 -5.39
C GLY A 133 20.17 17.40 -6.76
N LEU A 134 19.25 16.47 -6.99
CA LEU A 134 19.06 15.78 -8.26
C LEU A 134 18.45 16.70 -9.32
N ASP A 135 18.96 16.65 -10.55
CA ASP A 135 18.44 17.39 -11.70
C ASP A 135 18.09 16.43 -12.85
N ASN A 136 16.78 16.28 -13.08
CA ASN A 136 16.18 15.59 -14.23
C ASN A 136 15.71 16.57 -15.33
N GLY A 137 16.32 17.76 -15.40
CA GLY A 137 15.89 18.87 -16.26
C GLY A 137 14.90 19.82 -15.59
N HIS A 138 14.55 19.56 -14.32
CA HIS A 138 13.63 20.39 -13.53
C HIS A 138 14.26 21.00 -12.28
N GLY A 139 15.57 20.85 -12.08
CA GLY A 139 16.34 21.44 -10.98
C GLY A 139 16.77 22.89 -11.24
N TRP A 140 15.98 23.72 -11.93
CA TRP A 140 16.40 25.08 -12.32
C TRP A 140 16.74 26.00 -11.13
N PHE A 141 16.23 25.69 -9.94
CA PHE A 141 16.49 26.40 -8.69
C PHE A 141 17.74 25.92 -7.94
N LEU A 142 18.33 24.79 -8.37
CA LEU A 142 19.59 24.25 -7.85
C LEU A 142 20.79 24.94 -8.52
N ASN A 143 21.84 25.18 -7.74
CA ASN A 143 23.11 25.73 -8.24
C ASN A 143 24.27 24.72 -8.19
N VAL A 144 24.09 23.61 -7.47
CA VAL A 144 24.91 22.39 -7.59
C VAL A 144 23.95 21.27 -7.97
N ARG A 145 24.21 20.62 -9.11
CA ARG A 145 23.26 19.68 -9.72
C ARG A 145 23.92 18.33 -9.90
N VAL A 146 23.31 17.31 -9.32
CA VAL A 146 23.67 15.92 -9.53
C VAL A 146 22.75 15.35 -10.61
N PRO A 147 23.28 14.70 -11.66
CA PRO A 147 22.44 14.11 -12.70
C PRO A 147 21.47 13.08 -12.13
N ASP A 148 20.18 13.27 -12.38
CA ASP A 148 19.14 12.29 -12.11
C ASP A 148 18.97 11.38 -13.33
N GLN A 149 19.45 10.14 -13.24
CA GLN A 149 19.38 9.17 -14.34
C GLN A 149 18.06 8.37 -14.33
N GLY A 150 17.14 8.72 -13.43
CA GLY A 150 15.87 8.03 -13.26
C GLY A 150 15.94 6.87 -12.27
N PHE A 151 14.77 6.37 -11.91
CA PHE A 151 14.61 5.28 -10.95
C PHE A 151 15.22 3.98 -11.47
N GLY A 152 16.10 3.39 -10.67
CA GLY A 152 16.74 2.10 -10.94
C GLY A 152 17.94 2.16 -11.88
N ALA A 153 18.33 3.35 -12.33
CA ALA A 153 19.65 3.56 -12.93
C ALA A 153 20.78 3.44 -11.88
N MET A 154 20.49 3.86 -10.64
CA MET A 154 21.26 3.57 -9.44
C MET A 154 20.30 3.42 -8.25
N HIS A 155 20.82 2.92 -7.13
CA HIS A 155 20.03 2.76 -5.91
C HIS A 155 19.74 4.13 -5.26
N GLU A 156 18.61 4.29 -4.57
CA GLU A 156 18.23 5.56 -3.92
C GLU A 156 19.22 6.01 -2.84
N ALA A 157 19.83 5.04 -2.15
CA ALA A 157 20.94 5.29 -1.23
C ALA A 157 22.17 5.89 -1.96
N GLU A 158 22.44 5.44 -3.19
CA GLU A 158 23.55 5.96 -4.00
C GLU A 158 23.26 7.36 -4.52
N TYR A 159 22.02 7.67 -4.92
CA TYR A 159 21.62 9.04 -5.24
C TYR A 159 21.83 9.99 -4.06
N SER A 160 21.42 9.59 -2.85
CA SER A 160 21.62 10.39 -1.64
C SER A 160 23.11 10.62 -1.37
N MET A 161 23.95 9.59 -1.53
CA MET A 161 25.40 9.70 -1.39
C MET A 161 26.04 10.59 -2.46
N ALA A 162 25.58 10.53 -3.71
CA ALA A 162 26.07 11.39 -4.79
C ALA A 162 25.80 12.87 -4.50
N ILE A 163 24.66 13.21 -3.89
CA ILE A 163 24.35 14.57 -3.44
C ILE A 163 25.29 15.00 -2.31
N ALA A 164 25.57 14.12 -1.34
CA ALA A 164 26.55 14.39 -0.29
C ALA A 164 27.97 14.60 -0.86
N GLN A 165 28.38 13.79 -1.85
CA GLN A 165 29.65 13.96 -2.56
C GLN A 165 29.72 15.28 -3.34
N ALA A 166 28.60 15.72 -3.93
CA ALA A 166 28.50 17.04 -4.57
C ALA A 166 28.67 18.19 -3.58
N ALA A 167 28.33 17.97 -2.31
CA ALA A 167 28.60 18.90 -1.20
C ALA A 167 30.03 18.82 -0.65
N GLY A 168 30.85 17.87 -1.11
CA GLY A 168 32.24 17.68 -0.71
C GLY A 168 32.48 16.55 0.30
N ALA A 169 31.47 15.72 0.59
CA ALA A 169 31.62 14.59 1.50
C ALA A 169 32.36 13.40 0.86
N THR A 170 33.11 12.66 1.68
CA THR A 170 33.77 11.40 1.30
C THR A 170 32.96 10.21 1.84
N ILE A 171 32.59 9.27 0.96
CA ILE A 171 31.86 8.07 1.36
C ILE A 171 32.87 6.98 1.76
N LYS A 172 32.98 6.69 3.06
CA LYS A 172 33.82 5.59 3.58
C LYS A 172 33.04 4.30 3.80
N ASN A 173 31.80 4.43 4.28
CA ASN A 173 30.92 3.32 4.60
C ASN A 173 29.58 3.52 3.91
N LYS A 174 29.13 2.50 3.18
CA LYS A 174 27.85 2.50 2.45
C LYS A 174 26.71 1.82 3.22
N ARG A 175 26.97 1.15 4.35
CA ARG A 175 25.93 0.42 5.10
C ARG A 175 24.87 1.36 5.65
N LEU A 176 23.62 0.91 5.65
CA LEU A 176 22.54 1.61 6.36
C LEU A 176 22.83 1.61 7.86
N GLU A 177 22.36 2.63 8.55
CA GLU A 177 22.55 2.75 10.00
C GLU A 177 21.26 3.23 10.64
N LEU A 178 20.87 2.58 11.73
CA LEU A 178 19.73 2.95 12.54
C LEU A 178 20.21 3.07 13.99
N PRO A 179 20.17 4.26 14.60
CA PRO A 179 20.54 4.41 16.01
C PRO A 179 19.51 3.71 16.90
N LEU A 180 19.92 2.70 17.68
CA LEU A 180 19.04 2.01 18.63
C LEU A 180 19.54 2.24 20.06
N SER A 181 18.69 2.83 20.90
CA SER A 181 18.98 3.01 22.32
C SER A 181 18.97 1.67 23.07
N GLU A 182 19.62 1.61 24.22
CA GLU A 182 19.61 0.42 25.08
C GLU A 182 18.18 0.02 25.48
N LYS A 183 17.29 0.99 25.68
CA LYS A 183 15.87 0.77 25.96
C LYS A 183 15.17 0.08 24.79
N GLU A 184 15.35 0.58 23.57
CA GLU A 184 14.73 -0.02 22.37
C GLU A 184 15.28 -1.42 22.10
N GLN A 185 16.58 -1.64 22.35
CA GLN A 185 17.20 -2.96 22.26
C GLN A 185 16.59 -3.93 23.29
N ALA A 186 16.43 -3.50 24.54
CA ALA A 186 15.81 -4.32 25.59
C ALA A 186 14.34 -4.62 25.30
N GLU A 187 13.56 -3.64 24.82
CA GLU A 187 12.16 -3.84 24.42
C GLU A 187 12.03 -4.80 23.22
N GLY A 188 12.87 -4.62 22.18
CA GLY A 188 12.88 -5.52 21.02
C GLY A 188 13.24 -6.96 21.40
N ARG A 189 14.21 -7.11 22.32
CA ARG A 189 14.54 -8.40 22.93
C ARG A 189 13.34 -9.00 23.67
N GLN A 190 12.64 -8.21 24.48
CA GLN A 190 11.48 -8.67 25.25
C GLN A 190 10.33 -9.11 24.34
N LEU A 191 10.09 -8.44 23.21
CA LEU A 191 9.03 -8.85 22.26
C LEU A 191 9.30 -10.23 21.63
N ILE A 192 10.57 -10.57 21.43
CA ILE A 192 10.96 -11.84 20.82
C ILE A 192 11.04 -12.97 21.85
N TYR A 193 11.67 -12.72 22.99
CA TYR A 193 11.94 -13.77 23.96
C TYR A 193 10.93 -13.84 25.11
N GLU A 194 10.14 -12.80 25.36
CA GLU A 194 9.30 -12.68 26.56
C GLU A 194 10.16 -13.01 27.81
N ASP A 195 9.71 -13.92 28.67
CA ASP A 195 10.45 -14.36 29.85
C ASP A 195 11.41 -15.53 29.57
N HIS A 196 11.50 -15.98 28.33
CA HIS A 196 12.33 -17.11 27.93
C HIS A 196 13.80 -16.72 27.69
N SER A 197 14.70 -17.69 27.88
CA SER A 197 16.08 -17.57 27.43
C SER A 197 16.15 -17.73 25.90
N PRO A 198 17.12 -17.11 25.20
CA PRO A 198 17.32 -17.33 23.76
C PRO A 198 17.58 -18.79 23.36
N LEU A 199 17.94 -19.65 24.33
CA LEU A 199 18.14 -21.09 24.16
C LEU A 199 16.84 -21.90 24.27
N ASP A 200 15.79 -21.33 24.85
CA ASP A 200 14.52 -22.03 25.12
C ASP A 200 13.55 -21.96 23.93
N LEU A 201 13.78 -21.01 23.01
CA LEU A 201 12.93 -20.78 21.86
C LEU A 201 13.31 -21.70 20.67
N PRO A 202 12.34 -22.34 20.00
CA PRO A 202 12.58 -23.08 18.77
C PRO A 202 13.25 -22.20 17.70
N ARG A 203 14.32 -22.71 17.10
CA ARG A 203 15.03 -22.09 15.99
C ARG A 203 14.70 -22.81 14.68
N PRO A 204 14.68 -22.11 13.53
CA PRO A 204 14.91 -20.67 13.37
C PRO A 204 13.72 -19.79 13.83
N ILE A 205 14.00 -18.54 14.19
CA ILE A 205 12.99 -17.48 14.35
C ILE A 205 12.82 -16.81 12.98
N ILE A 206 11.71 -17.10 12.31
CA ILE A 206 11.38 -16.53 11.01
C ILE A 206 10.46 -15.33 11.25
N ALA A 207 10.93 -14.13 10.95
CA ALA A 207 10.09 -12.95 10.90
C ALA A 207 9.40 -12.86 9.53
N MET A 208 8.11 -12.53 9.50
CA MET A 208 7.41 -12.20 8.27
C MET A 208 6.73 -10.83 8.36
N HIS A 209 6.86 -10.02 7.31
CA HIS A 209 6.04 -8.81 7.14
C HIS A 209 5.12 -8.97 5.92
N PRO A 210 3.87 -9.40 6.14
CA PRO A 210 2.89 -9.60 5.05
C PRO A 210 2.23 -8.30 4.58
N GLY A 211 2.43 -7.23 5.34
CA GLY A 211 1.83 -5.94 5.08
C GLY A 211 2.68 -5.03 4.20
N SER A 212 2.29 -3.76 4.15
CA SER A 212 3.01 -2.72 3.41
C SER A 212 2.56 -1.34 3.89
N GLY A 213 3.40 -0.33 3.69
CA GLY A 213 3.05 1.05 4.04
C GLY A 213 1.82 1.54 3.26
N GLY A 214 0.96 2.32 3.93
CA GLY A 214 -0.34 2.77 3.43
C GLY A 214 -0.33 3.54 2.10
N TYR A 215 0.83 4.04 1.66
CA TYR A 215 0.99 4.64 0.33
C TYR A 215 0.69 3.66 -0.82
N SER A 216 0.97 2.36 -0.66
CA SER A 216 0.71 1.37 -1.71
C SER A 216 0.54 -0.02 -1.10
N THR A 217 -0.72 -0.45 -0.97
CA THR A 217 -1.14 -1.80 -0.57
C THR A 217 -1.00 -2.81 -1.71
N ALA A 218 -0.90 -2.35 -2.96
CA ALA A 218 -0.74 -3.19 -4.13
C ALA A 218 0.57 -4.00 -4.17
N ARG A 219 1.53 -3.65 -3.31
CA ARG A 219 2.80 -4.37 -3.13
C ARG A 219 2.67 -5.63 -2.28
N ARG A 220 1.50 -5.87 -1.67
CA ARG A 220 1.29 -7.01 -0.77
C ARG A 220 1.12 -8.30 -1.57
N TRP A 221 1.95 -9.27 -1.25
CA TRP A 221 1.74 -10.67 -1.64
C TRP A 221 0.55 -11.26 -0.87
N ALA A 222 -0.12 -12.25 -1.45
CA ALA A 222 -1.40 -12.73 -0.93
C ALA A 222 -1.26 -13.38 0.47
N PRO A 223 -2.18 -13.15 1.42
CA PRO A 223 -2.14 -13.73 2.76
C PRO A 223 -2.03 -15.25 2.77
N GLU A 224 -2.76 -15.93 1.87
CA GLU A 224 -2.76 -17.38 1.72
C GLU A 224 -1.37 -17.91 1.34
N ARG A 225 -0.59 -17.11 0.61
CA ARG A 225 0.78 -17.48 0.22
C ARG A 225 1.77 -17.27 1.34
N PHE A 226 1.57 -16.27 2.20
CA PHE A 226 2.35 -16.16 3.44
C PHE A 226 2.07 -17.33 4.39
N ALA A 227 0.81 -17.73 4.54
CA ALA A 227 0.44 -18.90 5.34
C ALA A 227 1.06 -20.20 4.79
N ALA A 228 0.92 -20.44 3.49
CA ALA A 228 1.51 -21.61 2.83
C ALA A 228 3.05 -21.60 2.87
N LEU A 229 3.68 -20.42 2.77
CA LEU A 229 5.12 -20.27 2.94
C LEU A 229 5.56 -20.62 4.37
N ALA A 230 4.82 -20.17 5.38
CA ALA A 230 5.12 -20.50 6.77
C ALA A 230 5.02 -22.02 7.02
N ASP A 231 3.96 -22.65 6.53
CA ASP A 231 3.79 -24.11 6.59
C ASP A 231 4.96 -24.84 5.92
N THR A 232 5.30 -24.43 4.69
CA THR A 232 6.41 -25.00 3.93
C THR A 232 7.74 -24.88 4.68
N LEU A 233 8.06 -23.70 5.22
CA LEU A 233 9.31 -23.48 5.95
C LEU A 233 9.35 -24.24 7.28
N PHE A 234 8.22 -24.41 7.95
CA PHE A 234 8.14 -25.20 9.17
C PHE A 234 8.38 -26.68 8.92
N GLU A 235 7.80 -27.24 7.85
CA GLU A 235 8.05 -28.64 7.46
C GLU A 235 9.53 -28.92 7.20
N ASP A 236 10.24 -27.96 6.59
CA ASP A 236 11.65 -28.13 6.23
C ASP A 236 12.64 -27.86 7.36
N ALA A 237 12.38 -26.83 8.17
CA ALA A 237 13.35 -26.25 9.10
C ALA A 237 12.87 -26.19 10.55
N GLY A 238 11.58 -26.47 10.80
CA GLY A 238 10.95 -26.24 12.09
C GLY A 238 10.95 -24.77 12.48
N GLY A 239 11.14 -24.49 13.77
CA GLY A 239 11.24 -23.13 14.29
C GLY A 239 9.90 -22.48 14.62
N GLN A 240 9.87 -21.16 14.56
CA GLN A 240 8.70 -20.36 14.92
C GLN A 240 8.55 -19.12 14.02
N LEU A 241 7.32 -18.63 13.92
CA LEU A 241 6.96 -17.48 13.11
C LEU A 241 6.68 -16.27 13.98
N VAL A 242 7.27 -15.14 13.61
CA VAL A 242 6.96 -13.83 14.18
C VAL A 242 6.39 -12.96 13.07
N LEU A 243 5.10 -12.63 13.15
CA LEU A 243 4.45 -11.71 12.23
C LEU A 243 4.69 -10.28 12.70
N MET A 244 5.47 -9.53 11.93
CA MET A 244 5.84 -8.14 12.17
C MET A 244 4.83 -7.23 11.46
N GLY A 245 4.40 -6.14 12.09
CA GLY A 245 3.47 -5.20 11.45
C GLY A 245 3.02 -4.02 12.31
N GLY A 246 2.31 -3.09 11.69
CA GLY A 246 1.64 -1.96 12.36
C GLY A 246 0.36 -2.39 13.09
N PRO A 247 -0.25 -1.49 13.90
CA PRO A 247 -1.52 -1.77 14.56
C PRO A 247 -2.65 -2.07 13.56
N GLU A 248 -2.62 -1.47 12.38
CA GLU A 248 -3.56 -1.71 11.27
C GLU A 248 -3.41 -3.09 10.60
N GLU A 249 -2.41 -3.90 11.00
CA GLU A 249 -2.12 -5.21 10.41
C GLU A 249 -2.52 -6.38 11.34
N VAL A 250 -3.21 -6.11 12.45
CA VAL A 250 -3.66 -7.14 13.42
C VAL A 250 -4.58 -8.16 12.76
N GLU A 251 -5.60 -7.73 12.02
CA GLU A 251 -6.54 -8.62 11.33
C GLU A 251 -5.84 -9.44 10.23
N LEU A 252 -4.92 -8.80 9.50
CA LEU A 252 -4.10 -9.49 8.50
C LEU A 252 -3.29 -10.63 9.13
N HIS A 253 -2.70 -10.40 10.31
CA HIS A 253 -1.94 -11.43 11.01
C HIS A 253 -2.83 -12.57 11.51
N GLN A 254 -4.02 -12.25 12.03
CA GLN A 254 -5.00 -13.25 12.44
C GLN A 254 -5.47 -14.09 11.26
N HIS A 255 -5.74 -13.46 10.12
CA HIS A 255 -6.14 -14.14 8.90
C HIS A 255 -5.05 -15.08 8.36
N ILE A 256 -3.79 -14.65 8.33
CA ILE A 256 -2.68 -15.52 7.94
C ILE A 256 -2.55 -16.71 8.90
N SER A 257 -2.62 -16.44 10.20
CA SER A 257 -2.52 -17.49 11.22
C SER A 257 -3.66 -18.51 11.12
N SER A 258 -4.87 -18.10 10.73
CA SER A 258 -6.01 -19.02 10.56
C SER A 258 -5.96 -19.85 9.27
N LEU A 259 -5.17 -19.42 8.27
CA LEU A 259 -4.95 -20.14 7.02
C LEU A 259 -3.82 -21.18 7.11
N MET A 260 -2.95 -21.07 8.12
CA MET A 260 -1.85 -22.03 8.34
C MET A 260 -2.38 -23.40 8.75
N ARG A 261 -1.72 -24.45 8.24
CA ARG A 261 -2.06 -25.86 8.51
C ARG A 261 -1.08 -26.53 9.45
N SER A 262 0.13 -26.00 9.53
CA SER A 262 1.18 -26.52 10.40
C SER A 262 0.95 -26.16 11.87
N ALA A 263 1.60 -26.91 12.76
CA ALA A 263 1.65 -26.59 14.19
C ALA A 263 2.77 -25.59 14.53
N MET A 264 3.22 -24.80 13.55
CA MET A 264 4.27 -23.80 13.75
C MET A 264 3.81 -22.80 14.83
N PRO A 265 4.60 -22.56 15.89
CA PRO A 265 4.27 -21.50 16.85
C PRO A 265 4.29 -20.14 16.13
N VAL A 266 3.18 -19.40 16.20
CA VAL A 266 3.05 -18.08 15.59
C VAL A 266 2.82 -17.02 16.66
N ARG A 267 3.59 -15.93 16.59
CA ARG A 267 3.36 -14.74 17.41
C ARG A 267 3.15 -13.52 16.53
N SER A 268 2.08 -12.78 16.79
CA SER A 268 1.87 -11.46 16.20
C SER A 268 2.49 -10.36 17.06
N LEU A 269 3.30 -9.51 16.43
CA LEU A 269 3.84 -8.26 16.96
C LEU A 269 3.17 -7.02 16.34
N ALA A 270 2.03 -7.19 15.66
CA ALA A 270 1.25 -6.06 15.13
C ALA A 270 0.97 -5.02 16.21
N GLY A 271 1.39 -3.78 15.97
CA GLY A 271 1.20 -2.65 16.90
C GLY A 271 2.01 -2.72 18.20
N LYS A 272 2.92 -3.68 18.35
CA LYS A 272 3.74 -3.82 19.57
C LYS A 272 5.06 -3.04 19.44
N GLY A 273 5.14 -1.93 20.16
CA GLY A 273 6.33 -1.10 20.23
C GLY A 273 6.45 -0.08 19.08
N SER A 274 7.54 0.69 19.10
CA SER A 274 7.83 1.67 18.05
C SER A 274 8.52 1.02 16.84
N ILE A 275 8.67 1.77 15.75
CA ILE A 275 9.41 1.31 14.57
C ILE A 275 10.86 0.91 14.89
N LYS A 276 11.50 1.58 15.85
CA LYS A 276 12.87 1.27 16.30
C LYS A 276 12.90 0.02 17.17
N VAL A 277 11.86 -0.21 17.98
CA VAL A 277 11.67 -1.47 18.72
C VAL A 277 11.44 -2.64 17.75
N ALA A 278 10.67 -2.45 16.67
CA ALA A 278 10.51 -3.45 15.63
C ALA A 278 11.85 -3.78 14.95
N ALA A 279 12.69 -2.79 14.68
CA ALA A 279 14.04 -3.01 14.16
C ALA A 279 14.94 -3.75 15.17
N ALA A 280 14.86 -3.42 16.46
CA ALA A 280 15.56 -4.16 17.50
C ALA A 280 15.09 -5.61 17.62
N ALA A 281 13.78 -5.87 17.49
CA ALA A 281 13.24 -7.23 17.46
C ALA A 281 13.76 -8.03 16.25
N LEU A 282 13.90 -7.39 15.08
CA LEU A 282 14.47 -8.02 13.88
C LEU A 282 15.93 -8.48 14.09
N GLN A 283 16.71 -7.85 14.98
CA GLN A 283 18.08 -8.31 15.31
C GLN A 283 18.14 -9.73 15.87
N HIS A 284 17.01 -10.25 16.36
CA HIS A 284 16.91 -11.58 16.94
C HIS A 284 16.30 -12.62 16.01
N ALA A 285 15.76 -12.20 14.87
CA ALA A 285 15.26 -13.08 13.83
C ALA A 285 16.42 -13.68 13.01
N ASP A 286 16.30 -14.95 12.66
CA ASP A 286 17.26 -15.66 11.81
C ASP A 286 17.03 -15.36 10.31
N LEU A 287 15.81 -14.92 9.97
CA LEU A 287 15.38 -14.55 8.63
C LEU A 287 14.19 -13.58 8.71
N LEU A 288 14.17 -12.53 7.89
CA LEU A 288 12.97 -11.80 7.50
C LEU A 288 12.52 -12.24 6.10
N VAL A 289 11.23 -12.53 5.92
CA VAL A 289 10.59 -12.59 4.61
C VAL A 289 9.47 -11.55 4.54
N GLY A 290 9.45 -10.69 3.54
CA GLY A 290 8.40 -9.67 3.48
C GLY A 290 8.27 -8.99 2.14
N ASN A 291 7.21 -8.21 2.01
CA ASN A 291 7.01 -7.36 0.82
C ASN A 291 8.04 -6.22 0.78
N ASP A 292 8.10 -5.55 -0.36
CA ASP A 292 8.74 -4.23 -0.51
C ASP A 292 8.11 -3.21 0.46
N SER A 293 8.75 -3.03 1.61
CA SER A 293 8.26 -2.22 2.74
C SER A 293 9.41 -1.59 3.54
N ALA A 294 9.07 -0.69 4.47
CA ALA A 294 10.06 -0.11 5.39
C ALA A 294 10.74 -1.17 6.27
N LEU A 295 10.04 -2.25 6.66
CA LEU A 295 10.58 -3.30 7.52
C LEU A 295 11.70 -4.10 6.84
N MET A 296 11.61 -4.30 5.52
CA MET A 296 12.71 -4.88 4.73
C MET A 296 14.00 -4.05 4.85
N HIS A 297 13.89 -2.72 4.76
CA HIS A 297 15.04 -1.84 4.92
C HIS A 297 15.57 -1.85 6.36
N LEU A 298 14.70 -1.89 7.36
CA LEU A 298 15.10 -1.99 8.77
C LEU A 298 15.87 -3.28 9.06
N ALA A 299 15.35 -4.43 8.60
CA ALA A 299 16.03 -5.71 8.71
C ALA A 299 17.43 -5.67 8.08
N THR A 300 17.54 -5.10 6.88
CA THR A 300 18.84 -4.95 6.22
C THR A 300 19.79 -4.05 7.01
N ALA A 301 19.28 -2.96 7.60
CA ALA A 301 20.08 -2.03 8.40
C ALA A 301 20.59 -2.64 9.71
N VAL A 302 19.81 -3.50 10.34
CA VAL A 302 20.19 -4.16 11.60
C VAL A 302 20.91 -5.51 11.40
N GLY A 303 21.12 -5.91 10.13
CA GLY A 303 21.89 -7.11 9.78
C GLY A 303 21.09 -8.41 9.74
N THR A 304 19.75 -8.35 9.76
CA THR A 304 18.88 -9.52 9.63
C THR A 304 18.88 -10.02 8.18
N PRO A 305 19.16 -11.32 7.95
CA PRO A 305 19.01 -11.93 6.63
C PRO A 305 17.61 -11.68 6.06
N THR A 306 17.50 -11.12 4.86
CA THR A 306 16.21 -10.67 4.30
C THR A 306 15.88 -11.26 2.91
N VAL A 307 14.74 -11.94 2.79
CA VAL A 307 14.10 -12.25 1.49
C VAL A 307 13.02 -11.21 1.23
N ALA A 308 13.20 -10.43 0.17
CA ALA A 308 12.27 -9.39 -0.20
C ALA A 308 11.45 -9.77 -1.43
N ILE A 309 10.14 -9.72 -1.31
CA ILE A 309 9.19 -10.00 -2.38
C ILE A 309 8.89 -8.70 -3.13
N PHE A 310 9.19 -8.69 -4.43
CA PHE A 310 8.99 -7.53 -5.29
C PHE A 310 8.04 -7.81 -6.44
N GLY A 311 7.11 -6.86 -6.65
CA GLY A 311 6.13 -6.86 -7.73
C GLY A 311 6.25 -5.62 -8.61
N LEU A 312 5.29 -4.69 -8.48
CA LEU A 312 5.17 -3.48 -9.29
C LEU A 312 6.37 -2.50 -9.18
N THR A 313 7.09 -2.51 -8.06
CA THR A 313 8.17 -1.56 -7.75
C THR A 313 9.51 -1.93 -8.38
N ASN A 314 10.39 -0.94 -8.43
CA ASN A 314 11.72 -1.11 -8.99
C ASN A 314 12.71 -1.53 -7.89
N HIS A 315 12.96 -2.84 -7.78
CA HIS A 315 13.94 -3.40 -6.84
C HIS A 315 15.37 -2.87 -7.02
N LYS A 316 15.75 -2.32 -8.18
CA LYS A 316 17.07 -1.70 -8.36
C LYS A 316 17.15 -0.33 -7.68
N ALA A 317 16.02 0.36 -7.57
CA ALA A 317 15.93 1.64 -6.87
C ALA A 317 15.73 1.44 -5.36
N TRP A 318 14.84 0.53 -4.99
CA TRP A 318 14.27 0.38 -3.65
C TRP A 318 14.56 -0.95 -2.98
N GLY A 319 15.45 -1.78 -3.54
CA GLY A 319 15.78 -3.08 -2.96
C GLY A 319 16.43 -2.99 -1.57
N PRO A 320 16.61 -4.13 -0.89
CA PRO A 320 17.41 -4.18 0.32
C PRO A 320 18.86 -3.76 -0.01
N TYR A 321 19.36 -2.74 0.70
CA TYR A 321 20.66 -2.13 0.42
C TYR A 321 21.66 -2.44 1.53
N THR A 322 22.64 -3.28 1.22
CA THR A 322 23.70 -3.72 2.15
C THR A 322 24.94 -2.81 2.10
N GLY A 323 25.05 -1.97 1.07
CA GLY A 323 26.26 -1.20 0.76
C GLY A 323 27.42 -2.02 0.19
N ASP A 324 27.27 -3.34 0.09
CA ASP A 324 28.25 -4.27 -0.46
C ASP A 324 27.56 -5.19 -1.48
N PRO A 325 27.89 -5.08 -2.78
CA PRO A 325 27.26 -5.88 -3.83
C PRO A 325 27.56 -7.38 -3.72
N THR A 326 28.55 -7.78 -2.93
CA THR A 326 28.90 -9.19 -2.69
C THR A 326 28.17 -9.79 -1.49
N SER A 327 27.44 -8.96 -0.72
CA SER A 327 26.72 -9.40 0.46
C SER A 327 25.62 -10.38 0.12
N LYS A 328 25.59 -11.50 0.85
CA LYS A 328 24.52 -12.51 0.79
C LYS A 328 23.40 -12.26 1.81
N LEU A 329 23.43 -11.11 2.47
CA LEU A 329 22.53 -10.80 3.59
C LEU A 329 21.11 -10.45 3.14
N ALA A 330 20.89 -10.20 1.85
CA ALA A 330 19.57 -9.99 1.30
C ALA A 330 19.41 -10.57 -0.11
N THR A 331 18.21 -11.01 -0.45
CA THR A 331 17.86 -11.45 -1.80
C THR A 331 16.48 -10.94 -2.19
N VAL A 332 16.32 -10.57 -3.45
CA VAL A 332 15.02 -10.18 -4.02
C VAL A 332 14.43 -11.37 -4.77
N VAL A 333 13.13 -11.63 -4.57
CA VAL A 333 12.35 -12.64 -5.30
C VAL A 333 11.25 -11.93 -6.09
N ARG A 334 11.16 -12.23 -7.39
CA ARG A 334 10.24 -11.62 -8.35
C ARG A 334 10.14 -12.45 -9.64
N LEU A 335 9.18 -12.14 -10.52
CA LEU A 335 8.90 -12.89 -11.76
C LEU A 335 9.48 -12.31 -13.06
N ASP A 336 10.16 -11.17 -13.02
CA ASP A 336 10.82 -10.54 -14.18
C ASP A 336 9.92 -10.35 -15.42
N LEU A 337 8.63 -10.09 -15.20
CA LEU A 337 7.68 -9.88 -16.29
C LEU A 337 8.08 -8.65 -17.13
N PRO A 338 7.78 -8.61 -18.45
CA PRO A 338 8.14 -7.47 -19.31
C PRO A 338 7.53 -6.13 -18.87
N CYS A 339 6.42 -6.16 -18.12
CA CYS A 339 5.80 -4.97 -17.55
C CYS A 339 6.49 -4.46 -16.27
N MET A 340 7.44 -5.20 -15.70
CA MET A 340 8.12 -4.83 -14.46
C MET A 340 9.42 -4.06 -14.71
N PRO A 341 9.71 -3.01 -13.92
CA PRO A 341 8.83 -2.37 -12.94
C PRO A 341 7.75 -1.53 -13.63
N CYS A 342 6.55 -1.39 -13.06
CA CYS A 342 5.49 -0.51 -13.59
C CYS A 342 5.26 0.74 -12.73
N PHE A 343 5.71 0.75 -11.47
CA PHE A 343 5.50 1.89 -10.58
C PHE A 343 6.58 2.97 -10.71
N TYR A 344 7.86 2.60 -10.83
CA TYR A 344 8.96 3.55 -10.99
C TYR A 344 9.65 3.31 -12.33
N ARG A 345 9.41 4.18 -13.31
CA ARG A 345 10.02 4.11 -14.66
C ARG A 345 10.63 5.46 -15.03
N ASP A 346 11.92 5.46 -15.32
CA ASP A 346 12.68 6.67 -15.65
C ASP A 346 12.45 7.76 -14.58
N HIS A 347 11.89 8.91 -14.95
CA HIS A 347 11.52 9.99 -14.02
C HIS A 347 10.01 10.05 -13.71
N SER A 348 9.27 8.98 -14.00
CA SER A 348 7.81 8.91 -13.88
C SER A 348 7.37 7.95 -12.78
N LEU A 349 6.29 8.33 -12.10
CA LEU A 349 5.58 7.51 -11.13
C LEU A 349 4.33 6.91 -11.80
N GLY A 350 4.11 5.62 -11.61
CA GLY A 350 2.88 4.90 -11.90
C GLY A 350 1.83 5.10 -10.80
N THR A 351 0.78 4.31 -10.84
CA THR A 351 -0.29 4.28 -9.83
C THR A 351 0.20 3.57 -8.57
N PRO A 352 0.00 4.15 -7.37
CA PRO A 352 0.29 3.46 -6.11
C PRO A 352 -0.51 2.16 -5.94
N GLU A 353 -1.67 2.06 -6.56
CA GLU A 353 -2.53 0.87 -6.61
C GLU A 353 -1.97 -0.21 -7.55
N GLY A 354 -0.85 0.06 -8.24
CA GLY A 354 -0.23 -0.87 -9.16
C GLY A 354 -1.12 -1.18 -10.36
N CYS A 355 -0.82 -2.32 -11.00
CA CYS A 355 -1.69 -2.85 -12.02
C CYS A 355 -2.90 -3.59 -11.44
N SER A 356 -4.01 -3.77 -12.15
CA SER A 356 -5.22 -4.40 -11.58
C SER A 356 -5.03 -5.90 -11.35
N THR A 357 -4.40 -6.55 -12.32
CA THR A 357 -4.13 -7.99 -12.31
C THR A 357 -3.06 -8.34 -11.28
N ARG A 358 -2.11 -7.43 -11.04
CA ARG A 358 -0.92 -7.64 -10.20
C ARG A 358 -0.23 -8.96 -10.52
N ASP A 359 -0.19 -9.36 -11.80
CA ASP A 359 0.37 -10.65 -12.23
C ASP A 359 1.77 -10.91 -11.64
N CYS A 360 2.57 -9.85 -11.49
CA CYS A 360 3.88 -9.91 -10.85
C CYS A 360 3.90 -10.51 -9.43
N LEU A 361 2.83 -10.36 -8.66
CA LEU A 361 2.65 -10.92 -7.31
C LEU A 361 1.65 -12.07 -7.32
N ALA A 362 0.59 -11.98 -8.13
CA ALA A 362 -0.45 -12.99 -8.26
C ALA A 362 0.03 -14.27 -8.93
N LEU A 363 1.07 -14.23 -9.77
CA LEU A 363 1.68 -15.45 -10.33
C LEU A 363 2.91 -15.91 -9.53
N LEU A 364 3.42 -15.10 -8.60
CA LEU A 364 4.64 -15.43 -7.85
C LEU A 364 4.32 -16.48 -6.78
N ASP A 365 4.56 -17.74 -7.08
CA ASP A 365 4.22 -18.84 -6.18
C ASP A 365 5.13 -18.92 -4.93
N VAL A 366 4.76 -19.78 -3.98
CA VAL A 366 5.47 -20.01 -2.72
C VAL A 366 6.87 -20.56 -2.94
N ASP A 367 7.04 -21.46 -3.91
CA ASP A 367 8.27 -22.20 -4.14
C ASP A 367 9.51 -21.32 -4.36
N PRO A 368 9.51 -20.31 -5.27
CA PRO A 368 10.64 -19.40 -5.43
C PRO A 368 11.03 -18.68 -4.12
N VAL A 369 10.05 -18.31 -3.31
CA VAL A 369 10.28 -17.62 -2.03
C VAL A 369 10.84 -18.58 -0.99
N ALA A 370 10.27 -19.79 -0.89
CA ALA A 370 10.73 -20.84 0.01
C ALA A 370 12.17 -21.27 -0.31
N VAL A 371 12.52 -21.44 -1.59
CA VAL A 371 13.88 -21.76 -2.03
C VAL A 371 14.86 -20.67 -1.60
N ALA A 372 14.50 -19.39 -1.79
CA ALA A 372 15.33 -18.27 -1.37
C ALA A 372 15.51 -18.23 0.16
N ALA A 373 14.43 -18.41 0.91
CA ALA A 373 14.43 -18.46 2.38
C ALA A 373 15.29 -19.60 2.93
N ARG A 374 15.12 -20.83 2.40
CA ARG A 374 15.93 -22.00 2.77
C ARG A 374 17.41 -21.76 2.52
N ARG A 375 17.76 -21.19 1.35
CA ARG A 375 19.15 -20.87 1.01
C ARG A 375 19.72 -19.90 2.04
N MET A 376 18.99 -18.82 2.34
CA MET A 376 19.46 -17.82 3.29
C MET A 376 19.65 -18.41 4.68
N LEU A 377 18.68 -19.15 5.22
CA LEU A 377 18.82 -19.84 6.50
C LEU A 377 20.07 -20.73 6.53
N ARG A 378 20.32 -21.55 5.50
CA ARG A 378 21.50 -22.43 5.43
C ARG A 378 22.83 -21.66 5.37
N GLU A 379 22.87 -20.57 4.62
CA GLU A 379 24.09 -19.78 4.44
C GLU A 379 24.40 -18.94 5.69
N THR A 380 23.38 -18.43 6.40
CA THR A 380 23.57 -17.56 7.57
C THR A 380 23.77 -18.34 8.86
N THR A 381 23.14 -19.50 9.04
CA THR A 381 23.45 -20.39 10.19
C THR A 381 24.93 -20.77 10.26
N LYS A 382 25.59 -20.93 9.09
CA LYS A 382 27.04 -21.17 9.00
C LYS A 382 27.88 -19.95 9.35
N ILE A 383 27.37 -18.73 9.10
CA ILE A 383 28.07 -17.49 9.42
C ILE A 383 28.01 -17.22 10.93
N THR A 384 26.88 -17.49 11.59
CA THR A 384 26.74 -17.33 13.05
C THR A 384 27.65 -18.28 13.85
N THR A 385 28.07 -19.41 13.26
CA THR A 385 29.07 -20.31 13.88
C THR A 385 30.52 -19.76 13.81
N THR A 386 30.74 -18.69 13.06
CA THR A 386 32.01 -17.95 12.94
C THR A 386 31.80 -16.49 13.31
N ALA A 387 31.72 -16.24 14.62
CA ALA A 387 31.94 -14.97 15.32
C ALA A 387 31.46 -13.68 14.63
N ILE A 388 30.33 -13.13 15.12
CA ILE A 388 30.10 -11.68 15.09
C ILE A 388 31.03 -11.08 16.17
N PRO A 389 32.00 -10.20 15.83
CA PRO A 389 32.78 -9.53 16.85
C PRO A 389 31.88 -8.53 17.56
N THR A 390 31.69 -8.72 18.85
CA THR A 390 31.13 -7.73 19.77
C THR A 390 31.96 -6.45 19.64
N ILE A 391 31.35 -5.38 19.16
CA ILE A 391 31.98 -4.05 19.14
C ILE A 391 32.00 -3.57 20.60
N SER A 392 33.08 -3.87 21.31
CA SER A 392 33.50 -3.12 22.49
C SER A 392 34.84 -2.46 22.17
N GLY A 393 34.89 -1.14 22.32
CA GLY A 393 36.03 -0.33 21.92
C GLY A 393 37.28 -0.64 22.75
N ARG A 394 38.44 -0.61 22.07
CA ARG A 394 39.65 0.09 22.54
C ARG A 394 40.69 0.16 21.43
N SER A 395 41.17 1.38 21.22
CA SER A 395 42.29 1.75 20.36
C SER A 395 43.54 0.92 20.67
N ALA A 396 44.15 0.34 19.63
CA ALA A 396 45.58 0.05 19.61
C ALA A 396 46.07 0.01 18.16
N GLU A 397 47.06 0.84 17.88
CA GLU A 397 47.75 1.03 16.61
C GLU A 397 48.35 -0.27 16.07
N LEU A 398 48.19 -0.55 14.78
CA LEU A 398 49.14 -1.40 14.05
C LEU A 398 49.34 -0.88 12.61
N LYS A 399 50.62 -0.63 12.30
CA LYS A 399 51.15 -0.21 10.99
C LYS A 399 51.02 -1.33 9.94
N PRO A 400 51.00 -0.99 8.64
CA PRO A 400 50.90 -1.99 7.57
C PRO A 400 52.28 -2.56 7.24
N ASP A 401 52.33 -3.86 6.95
CA ASP A 401 53.44 -4.45 6.22
C ASP A 401 52.94 -5.14 4.95
N LEU A 402 53.72 -4.96 3.90
CA LEU A 402 53.48 -5.34 2.52
C LEU A 402 53.92 -6.80 2.29
N THR A 403 53.24 -7.51 1.37
CA THR A 403 53.76 -8.54 0.42
C THR A 403 52.55 -9.29 -0.17
N GLN A 404 52.21 -9.08 -1.45
CA GLN A 404 52.66 -9.79 -2.66
C GLN A 404 52.06 -11.19 -2.90
N GLY A 405 51.56 -11.37 -4.14
CA GLY A 405 51.25 -12.64 -4.81
C GLY A 405 49.77 -13.04 -4.74
N SER A 406 49.09 -13.53 -5.78
CA SER A 406 49.30 -13.67 -7.23
C SER A 406 48.09 -14.50 -7.70
N ASP A 407 47.52 -14.11 -8.84
CA ASP A 407 46.85 -14.95 -9.85
C ASP A 407 45.92 -16.09 -9.39
N LEU A 408 44.62 -15.93 -9.65
CA LEU A 408 43.76 -17.08 -9.95
C LEU A 408 42.88 -16.79 -11.16
N GLU A 409 43.08 -17.65 -12.15
CA GLU A 409 42.48 -17.69 -13.48
C GLU A 409 40.98 -17.98 -13.45
N GLU A 410 40.34 -17.42 -14.48
CA GLU A 410 38.97 -17.55 -14.91
C GLU A 410 38.74 -18.96 -15.49
N VAL A 411 37.88 -19.78 -14.83
CA VAL A 411 37.45 -21.08 -15.38
C VAL A 411 35.98 -21.01 -15.77
N THR A 412 35.76 -20.88 -17.08
CA THR A 412 34.47 -21.04 -17.76
C THR A 412 34.04 -22.51 -17.77
N LEU A 413 32.81 -22.81 -17.35
CA LEU A 413 32.16 -24.12 -17.49
C LEU A 413 31.04 -24.05 -18.53
N ALA A 414 31.18 -24.86 -19.59
CA ALA A 414 30.13 -25.22 -20.55
C ALA A 414 29.60 -26.65 -20.22
N PRO A 415 28.41 -27.04 -20.73
CA PRO A 415 27.50 -27.94 -20.04
C PRO A 415 27.80 -29.43 -20.27
N ALA A 416 27.64 -30.23 -19.21
CA ALA A 416 27.75 -31.68 -19.28
C ALA A 416 26.37 -32.34 -19.48
N GLN A 417 26.37 -33.33 -20.36
CA GLN A 417 25.27 -34.15 -20.84
C GLN A 417 24.84 -35.21 -19.80
N THR A 418 23.58 -35.62 -19.91
CA THR A 418 22.91 -36.73 -19.22
C THR A 418 23.53 -38.10 -19.51
N PRO A 419 23.39 -39.05 -18.56
CA PRO A 419 23.04 -40.41 -18.96
C PRO A 419 21.87 -41.00 -18.15
N ALA A 420 21.13 -41.87 -18.83
CA ALA A 420 20.01 -42.69 -18.36
C ALA A 420 20.47 -43.96 -17.62
N ALA A 421 19.66 -44.43 -16.67
CA ALA A 421 19.48 -45.83 -16.23
C ALA A 421 18.48 -45.81 -15.04
N ASP A 422 17.26 -46.29 -15.23
CA ASP A 422 16.78 -47.67 -14.97
C ASP A 422 16.20 -47.85 -13.55
N ILE A 423 14.88 -48.04 -13.53
CA ILE A 423 14.00 -48.26 -12.39
C ILE A 423 13.75 -49.78 -12.26
N PRO A 424 13.82 -50.36 -11.05
CA PRO A 424 13.11 -51.61 -10.78
C PRO A 424 11.87 -51.38 -9.89
N ALA A 425 10.78 -52.03 -10.30
CA ALA A 425 9.46 -52.07 -9.67
C ALA A 425 9.44 -52.88 -8.34
N PRO A 426 8.45 -52.64 -7.45
CA PRO A 426 8.35 -53.31 -6.15
C PRO A 426 7.61 -54.66 -6.24
N PRO A 427 7.85 -55.61 -5.31
CA PRO A 427 7.07 -56.84 -5.24
C PRO A 427 5.80 -56.68 -4.41
N ALA A 428 4.74 -57.35 -4.87
CA ALA A 428 3.47 -57.55 -4.18
C ALA A 428 3.46 -58.90 -3.45
N GLN A 429 2.77 -58.95 -2.30
CA GLN A 429 2.20 -60.12 -1.59
C GLN A 429 1.59 -59.56 -0.29
N SER A 430 0.51 -60.03 0.34
CA SER A 430 -0.66 -60.85 0.02
C SER A 430 -1.47 -60.84 1.34
N ALA A 431 -2.80 -60.79 1.25
CA ALA A 431 -3.70 -60.74 2.40
C ALA A 431 -3.70 -62.05 3.22
N GLU A 432 -3.93 -61.95 4.53
CA GLU A 432 -4.69 -62.95 5.28
C GLU A 432 -5.37 -62.34 6.53
N SER A 433 -6.53 -62.91 6.84
CA SER A 433 -7.66 -62.44 7.63
C SER A 433 -7.64 -62.86 9.11
N GLY A 434 -8.35 -62.13 9.98
CA GLY A 434 -8.70 -62.59 11.33
C GLY A 434 -9.72 -61.70 12.04
N PHE A 435 -10.99 -62.10 11.95
CA PHE A 435 -12.18 -61.55 12.62
C PHE A 435 -12.15 -61.80 14.15
N SER A 436 -12.68 -60.87 14.94
CA SER A 436 -13.59 -61.16 16.07
C SER A 436 -14.14 -59.86 16.69
N ALA A 437 -15.45 -59.84 16.90
CA ALA A 437 -16.28 -58.72 17.31
C ALA A 437 -16.79 -58.86 18.76
N GLU A 438 -16.86 -57.71 19.46
CA GLU A 438 -17.90 -57.22 20.42
C GLU A 438 -18.24 -57.99 21.71
N PRO A 439 -19.03 -57.44 22.68
CA PRO A 439 -19.71 -56.11 22.82
C PRO A 439 -19.31 -55.40 24.14
N GLY A 440 -19.69 -54.18 24.55
CA GLY A 440 -20.83 -53.30 24.33
C GLY A 440 -21.40 -52.90 25.71
N LEU A 441 -21.65 -51.60 25.96
CA LEU A 441 -22.73 -51.16 26.87
C LEU A 441 -23.06 -49.68 26.63
N ALA A 442 -24.34 -49.40 26.50
CA ALA A 442 -24.94 -48.12 26.14
C ALA A 442 -25.72 -47.51 27.32
N LEU A 443 -25.82 -46.16 27.32
CA LEU A 443 -26.97 -45.25 27.61
C LEU A 443 -27.80 -45.52 28.91
N GLU A 444 -28.19 -44.61 29.79
CA GLU A 444 -28.71 -43.20 29.79
C GLU A 444 -29.14 -42.90 31.27
N PRO A 445 -29.89 -41.84 31.67
CA PRO A 445 -29.78 -40.37 31.53
C PRO A 445 -29.88 -39.57 32.89
N GLN A 446 -29.45 -38.28 32.88
CA GLN A 446 -29.90 -37.06 33.63
C GLN A 446 -30.25 -37.11 35.16
N PRO A 447 -29.85 -36.08 35.97
CA PRO A 447 -30.52 -34.76 35.95
C PRO A 447 -29.67 -33.50 36.30
N SER A 448 -30.15 -32.34 35.84
CA SER A 448 -29.90 -30.96 36.33
C SER A 448 -31.03 -30.59 37.35
N PRO A 449 -30.99 -29.57 38.26
CA PRO A 449 -30.20 -28.31 38.23
C PRO A 449 -29.65 -27.76 39.57
N ALA A 450 -28.75 -26.77 39.50
CA ALA A 450 -28.74 -25.59 40.38
C ALA A 450 -27.83 -24.49 39.84
N GLU A 451 -28.32 -23.25 39.99
CA GLU A 451 -27.84 -21.98 39.48
C GLU A 451 -26.43 -21.60 39.95
N ASN A 452 -25.64 -21.01 39.04
CA ASN A 452 -24.82 -19.84 39.36
C ASN A 452 -24.54 -19.06 38.07
N SER A 453 -24.90 -17.79 38.13
CA SER A 453 -24.82 -16.76 37.10
C SER A 453 -23.41 -16.54 36.56
N GLU A 454 -23.24 -16.66 35.24
CA GLU A 454 -22.14 -16.06 34.49
C GLU A 454 -22.43 -14.55 34.25
N PRO A 455 -21.42 -13.68 34.29
CA PRO A 455 -21.58 -12.25 34.05
C PRO A 455 -21.73 -11.94 32.55
N GLU A 456 -22.66 -11.05 32.21
CA GLU A 456 -22.87 -10.53 30.85
C GLU A 456 -21.58 -9.89 30.28
N PRO A 457 -21.30 -10.04 28.96
CA PRO A 457 -20.23 -9.31 28.31
C PRO A 457 -20.63 -7.84 28.19
N GLN A 458 -19.94 -6.98 28.92
CA GLN A 458 -20.05 -5.53 28.79
C GLN A 458 -19.59 -5.12 27.38
N THR A 459 -20.54 -4.75 26.52
CA THR A 459 -20.27 -3.95 25.33
C THR A 459 -19.78 -2.57 25.78
N GLN A 460 -18.50 -2.29 25.60
CA GLN A 460 -17.97 -0.93 25.73
C GLN A 460 -18.51 -0.09 24.57
N SER A 461 -19.57 0.66 24.82
CA SER A 461 -20.06 1.71 23.92
C SER A 461 -19.04 2.85 23.88
N GLY A 462 -18.34 3.00 22.76
CA GLY A 462 -17.41 4.11 22.49
C GLY A 462 -18.11 5.43 22.17
N ILE A 463 -19.17 5.80 22.89
CA ILE A 463 -19.80 7.12 22.76
C ILE A 463 -19.05 8.08 23.70
N PRO A 464 -18.54 9.23 23.23
CA PRO A 464 -18.12 10.29 24.13
C PRO A 464 -19.30 10.66 25.04
N GLU A 465 -19.10 10.64 26.37
CA GLU A 465 -20.06 11.22 27.31
C GLU A 465 -20.37 12.66 26.85
N GLU A 466 -21.62 12.88 26.47
CA GLU A 466 -22.21 14.13 25.93
C GLU A 466 -21.87 14.49 24.47
N ILE A 467 -22.70 14.00 23.54
CA ILE A 467 -23.01 14.76 22.32
C ILE A 467 -23.69 16.06 22.79
N PRO A 468 -23.19 17.26 22.45
CA PRO A 468 -23.82 18.50 22.89
C PRO A 468 -25.27 18.52 22.40
N GLU A 469 -26.23 18.50 23.33
CA GLU A 469 -27.64 18.72 23.06
C GLU A 469 -27.84 20.16 22.59
N THR A 470 -27.57 20.43 21.32
CA THR A 470 -28.21 21.57 20.66
C THR A 470 -29.68 21.17 20.52
N SER A 471 -30.55 21.73 21.38
CA SER A 471 -31.95 21.31 21.55
C SER A 471 -32.84 21.40 20.30
N ASP A 472 -32.31 21.85 19.16
CA ASP A 472 -33.01 22.05 17.90
C ASP A 472 -32.44 21.23 16.72
N ALA A 473 -31.41 20.39 16.92
CA ALA A 473 -30.84 19.59 15.84
C ALA A 473 -31.65 18.29 15.60
N THR A 474 -32.10 18.10 14.35
CA THR A 474 -32.77 16.86 13.93
C THR A 474 -31.86 15.65 14.10
N PRO A 475 -32.42 14.43 14.22
CA PRO A 475 -31.66 13.18 14.25
C PRO A 475 -30.60 13.04 13.15
N ALA A 476 -30.88 13.52 11.93
CA ALA A 476 -29.91 13.48 10.84
C ALA A 476 -28.80 14.54 10.98
N HIS A 477 -29.09 15.74 11.51
CA HIS A 477 -28.07 16.76 11.77
C HIS A 477 -27.07 16.33 12.85
N ARG A 478 -27.45 15.44 13.78
CA ARG A 478 -26.53 14.90 14.79
C ARG A 478 -25.36 14.11 14.15
N LEU A 479 -25.54 13.59 12.93
CA LEU A 479 -24.48 12.90 12.20
C LEU A 479 -23.33 13.83 11.79
N LEU A 480 -23.54 15.15 11.72
CA LEU A 480 -22.48 16.14 11.47
C LEU A 480 -21.43 16.22 12.59
N ALA A 481 -21.80 15.78 13.80
CA ALA A 481 -20.92 15.77 14.97
C ALA A 481 -20.33 14.37 15.26
N TYR A 482 -20.70 13.35 14.48
CA TYR A 482 -20.30 11.96 14.73
C TYR A 482 -19.07 11.57 13.92
N ARG A 483 -18.06 11.00 14.60
CA ARG A 483 -16.69 10.78 14.10
C ARG A 483 -16.31 9.33 13.72
N PRO A 484 -16.77 8.28 14.41
CA PRO A 484 -16.25 6.93 14.17
C PRO A 484 -16.69 6.35 12.81
N LEU A 485 -15.79 6.34 11.82
CA LEU A 485 -16.04 5.68 10.52
C LEU A 485 -15.74 4.17 10.54
N GLU A 486 -14.98 3.70 11.53
CA GLU A 486 -14.85 2.28 11.83
C GLU A 486 -16.18 1.74 12.37
N PRO A 487 -16.64 0.55 11.93
CA PRO A 487 -16.00 -0.40 11.02
C PRO A 487 -16.51 -0.31 9.56
N PHE A 488 -15.84 -1.01 8.64
CA PHE A 488 -16.21 -1.10 7.23
C PHE A 488 -17.37 -2.06 6.98
N VAL A 489 -17.43 -3.15 7.75
CA VAL A 489 -18.43 -4.22 7.66
C VAL A 489 -19.80 -3.76 8.15
N GLU A 490 -20.84 -3.92 7.32
CA GLU A 490 -22.22 -3.48 7.63
C GLU A 490 -22.75 -4.05 8.96
N GLN A 491 -22.45 -5.33 9.25
CA GLN A 491 -22.88 -6.01 10.48
C GLN A 491 -22.32 -5.38 11.75
N GLU A 492 -21.24 -4.62 11.62
CA GLU A 492 -20.54 -3.98 12.73
C GLU A 492 -20.79 -2.46 12.74
N TRP A 493 -21.53 -1.91 11.76
CA TRP A 493 -21.93 -0.51 11.78
C TRP A 493 -22.80 -0.23 13.00
N ILE A 494 -22.60 0.95 13.59
CA ILE A 494 -23.49 1.47 14.63
C ILE A 494 -24.95 1.42 14.16
N ASN A 495 -25.86 1.07 15.06
CA ASN A 495 -27.30 1.05 14.77
C ASN A 495 -27.85 2.49 14.73
N TYR A 496 -27.81 3.13 13.55
CA TYR A 496 -28.19 4.53 13.37
C TYR A 496 -29.63 4.83 13.81
N PRO A 497 -30.64 3.98 13.49
CA PRO A 497 -32.00 4.17 13.99
C PRO A 497 -32.10 4.21 15.52
N GLN A 498 -31.38 3.32 16.21
CA GLN A 498 -31.43 3.22 17.67
C GLN A 498 -30.62 4.31 18.36
N GLU A 499 -29.38 4.54 17.91
CA GLU A 499 -28.43 5.43 18.60
C GLU A 499 -28.73 6.92 18.34
N PHE A 500 -29.22 7.28 17.16
CA PHE A 500 -29.48 8.68 16.79
C PHE A 500 -30.98 9.01 16.76
N GLY A 501 -31.86 8.04 17.00
CA GLY A 501 -33.31 8.21 16.85
C GLY A 501 -33.74 8.42 15.39
N ILE A 502 -32.96 7.91 14.45
CA ILE A 502 -33.23 8.01 13.02
C ILE A 502 -34.41 7.10 12.64
N ARG A 503 -35.33 7.63 11.84
CA ARG A 503 -36.61 7.02 11.45
C ARG A 503 -36.90 7.29 9.98
N PRO A 504 -37.83 6.56 9.33
CA PRO A 504 -38.20 6.78 7.93
C PRO A 504 -38.56 8.23 7.57
N GLU A 505 -39.14 8.99 8.49
CA GLU A 505 -39.44 10.42 8.31
C GLU A 505 -38.21 11.31 8.04
N HIS A 506 -37.01 10.84 8.42
CA HIS A 506 -35.74 11.54 8.24
C HIS A 506 -35.05 11.24 6.90
N VAL A 507 -35.59 10.32 6.09
CA VAL A 507 -35.02 9.94 4.79
C VAL A 507 -34.72 11.14 3.87
N PRO A 508 -35.61 12.15 3.70
CA PRO A 508 -35.31 13.30 2.85
C PRO A 508 -34.08 14.10 3.30
N GLU A 509 -33.89 14.21 4.62
CA GLU A 509 -32.78 14.94 5.21
C GLU A 509 -31.47 14.15 5.12
N LEU A 510 -31.52 12.84 5.34
CA LEU A 510 -30.39 11.94 5.14
C LEU A 510 -29.92 11.94 3.67
N ILE A 511 -30.85 11.98 2.71
CA ILE A 511 -30.52 12.12 1.28
C ILE A 511 -29.80 13.45 1.03
N GLN A 512 -30.29 14.55 1.60
CA GLN A 512 -29.66 15.86 1.46
C GLN A 512 -28.24 15.86 2.05
N LEU A 513 -28.05 15.22 3.21
CA LEU A 513 -26.77 15.11 3.88
C LEU A 513 -25.79 14.24 3.08
N ALA A 514 -26.23 13.06 2.63
CA ALA A 514 -25.45 12.14 1.82
C ALA A 514 -25.03 12.73 0.45
N THR A 515 -25.84 13.65 -0.11
CA THR A 515 -25.59 14.26 -1.43
C THR A 515 -24.97 15.65 -1.37
N ASN A 516 -24.62 16.13 -0.17
CA ASN A 516 -24.04 17.45 0.01
C ASN A 516 -22.61 17.53 -0.56
N LYS A 517 -22.47 18.20 -1.70
CA LYS A 517 -21.18 18.32 -2.42
C LYS A 517 -20.11 19.09 -1.66
N GLU A 518 -20.47 19.95 -0.71
CA GLU A 518 -19.49 20.67 0.10
C GLU A 518 -18.86 19.72 1.11
N LEU A 519 -19.67 18.91 1.80
CA LEU A 519 -19.23 17.89 2.75
C LEU A 519 -18.46 16.74 2.08
N ILE A 520 -18.92 16.29 0.91
CA ILE A 520 -18.24 15.22 0.15
C ILE A 520 -16.81 15.64 -0.25
N ARG A 521 -16.59 16.93 -0.56
CA ARG A 521 -15.31 17.42 -1.13
C ARG A 521 -14.35 18.03 -0.10
N ASP A 522 -14.72 18.07 1.17
CA ASP A 522 -13.91 18.66 2.24
C ASP A 522 -13.19 17.60 3.08
N GLU A 523 -12.15 17.01 2.51
CA GLU A 523 -11.22 16.09 3.21
C GLU A 523 -10.28 16.84 4.19
N ALA A 524 -10.38 18.17 4.29
CA ALA A 524 -9.52 18.98 5.15
C ALA A 524 -10.08 19.18 6.56
N ASN A 525 -11.33 18.76 6.80
CA ASN A 525 -12.02 18.95 8.07
C ASN A 525 -12.58 17.58 8.56
N ASP A 526 -11.84 16.93 9.48
CA ASP A 526 -12.11 15.56 9.99
C ASP A 526 -13.53 15.34 10.55
N PHE A 527 -14.30 16.40 10.80
CA PHE A 527 -15.64 16.32 11.41
C PHE A 527 -16.78 16.19 10.39
N GLU A 528 -16.71 16.94 9.30
CA GLU A 528 -17.85 17.13 8.38
C GLU A 528 -17.85 16.11 7.23
N PHE A 529 -16.69 15.51 6.95
CA PHE A 529 -16.49 14.50 5.91
C PHE A 529 -17.14 13.14 6.24
N ALA A 530 -17.25 12.78 7.51
CA ALA A 530 -17.84 11.51 7.94
C ALA A 530 -19.37 11.49 7.80
N ALA A 531 -20.01 12.66 7.89
CA ALA A 531 -21.47 12.78 7.96
C ALA A 531 -22.20 12.26 6.71
N PRO A 532 -21.74 12.52 5.47
CA PRO A 532 -22.32 11.89 4.27
C PRO A 532 -22.25 10.36 4.27
N VAL A 533 -21.16 9.76 4.80
CA VAL A 533 -21.02 8.31 4.91
C VAL A 533 -22.00 7.76 5.95
N HIS A 534 -22.09 8.39 7.12
CA HIS A 534 -23.07 8.03 8.16
C HIS A 534 -24.51 8.13 7.66
N ALA A 535 -24.83 9.18 6.90
CA ALA A 535 -26.14 9.35 6.30
C ALA A 535 -26.47 8.21 5.33
N LEU A 536 -25.50 7.78 4.52
CA LEU A 536 -25.65 6.67 3.59
C LEU A 536 -25.82 5.31 4.29
N ARG A 537 -25.05 5.07 5.36
CA ARG A 537 -25.21 3.89 6.22
C ARG A 537 -26.57 3.85 6.92
N ALA A 538 -27.04 5.00 7.41
CA ALA A 538 -28.38 5.12 8.00
C ALA A 538 -29.49 4.86 6.96
N LEU A 539 -29.36 5.40 5.73
CA LEU A 539 -30.28 5.12 4.62
C LEU A 539 -30.30 3.62 4.26
N THR A 540 -29.15 2.94 4.37
CA THR A 540 -29.02 1.50 4.15
C THR A 540 -29.78 0.70 5.20
N GLN A 541 -29.58 0.98 6.50
CA GLN A 541 -30.28 0.31 7.60
C GLN A 541 -31.80 0.56 7.58
N LEU A 542 -32.23 1.73 7.10
CA LEU A 542 -33.66 2.03 6.88
C LEU A 542 -34.25 1.40 5.63
N GLN A 543 -33.43 0.82 4.74
CA GLN A 543 -33.83 0.30 3.43
C GLN A 543 -34.62 1.36 2.62
N ALA A 544 -34.13 2.60 2.62
CA ALA A 544 -34.82 3.77 2.08
C ALA A 544 -34.88 3.76 0.54
N LYS A 545 -35.93 3.15 -0.02
CA LYS A 545 -36.16 3.00 -1.48
C LYS A 545 -36.24 4.35 -2.22
N GLU A 546 -36.71 5.38 -1.56
CA GLU A 546 -36.79 6.75 -2.09
C GLU A 546 -35.41 7.35 -2.38
N ALA A 547 -34.35 6.83 -1.75
CA ALA A 547 -32.98 7.28 -1.96
C ALA A 547 -32.29 6.68 -3.19
N VAL A 548 -32.90 5.68 -3.85
CA VAL A 548 -32.32 5.01 -5.05
C VAL A 548 -31.94 6.00 -6.15
N GLU A 549 -32.87 6.89 -6.53
CA GLU A 549 -32.63 7.86 -7.61
C GLU A 549 -31.71 9.02 -7.17
N PRO A 550 -31.93 9.67 -6.00
CA PRO A 550 -31.09 10.79 -5.56
C PRO A 550 -29.62 10.43 -5.32
N LEU A 551 -29.31 9.17 -5.00
CA LEU A 551 -27.94 8.73 -4.73
C LEU A 551 -27.16 8.31 -5.99
N LEU A 552 -27.82 8.10 -7.16
CA LEU A 552 -27.13 7.71 -8.40
C LEU A 552 -25.99 8.65 -8.81
N PRO A 553 -26.12 9.99 -8.70
CA PRO A 553 -25.03 10.90 -9.03
C PRO A 553 -23.78 10.69 -8.18
N LEU A 554 -23.87 10.07 -7.00
CA LEU A 554 -22.72 9.82 -6.13
C LEU A 554 -21.71 8.86 -6.74
N PHE A 555 -22.10 7.98 -7.66
CA PHE A 555 -21.15 7.17 -8.44
C PHE A 555 -20.12 8.02 -9.21
N THR A 556 -20.44 9.28 -9.50
CA THR A 556 -19.53 10.24 -10.16
C THR A 556 -18.69 11.07 -9.19
N GLU A 557 -19.03 11.07 -7.90
CA GLU A 557 -18.38 11.87 -6.87
C GLU A 557 -17.64 10.99 -5.85
N LEU A 558 -17.46 9.69 -6.13
CA LEU A 558 -16.69 8.77 -5.30
C LEU A 558 -15.23 9.24 -5.20
N ASN A 559 -14.88 9.88 -4.09
CA ASN A 559 -13.54 10.39 -3.79
C ASN A 559 -12.82 9.62 -2.69
N ASN A 560 -13.52 8.73 -1.98
CA ASN A 560 -12.96 7.91 -0.91
C ASN A 560 -13.64 6.54 -0.82
N ASP A 561 -12.93 5.58 -0.22
CA ASP A 561 -13.34 4.18 -0.18
C ASP A 561 -14.58 3.94 0.70
N TRP A 562 -14.73 4.68 1.82
CA TRP A 562 -15.90 4.56 2.69
C TRP A 562 -17.22 4.91 1.99
N MET A 563 -17.21 5.96 1.17
CA MET A 563 -18.38 6.39 0.39
C MET A 563 -18.73 5.36 -0.69
N ALA A 564 -17.71 4.82 -1.36
CA ALA A 564 -17.91 3.81 -2.41
C ALA A 564 -18.52 2.54 -1.84
N GLU A 565 -18.02 2.07 -0.70
CA GLU A 565 -18.55 0.88 -0.02
C GLU A 565 -19.95 1.10 0.51
N ALA A 566 -20.19 2.18 1.27
CA ALA A 566 -21.51 2.48 1.80
C ALA A 566 -22.56 2.63 0.68
N LEU A 567 -22.18 3.17 -0.48
CA LEU A 567 -23.06 3.28 -1.65
C LEU A 567 -23.36 1.92 -2.28
N GLN A 568 -22.37 1.04 -2.36
CA GLN A 568 -22.55 -0.33 -2.87
C GLN A 568 -23.41 -1.17 -1.92
N GLU A 569 -23.21 -1.07 -0.61
CA GLU A 569 -24.07 -1.70 0.39
C GLU A 569 -25.51 -1.19 0.34
N PHE A 570 -25.69 0.13 0.19
CA PHE A 570 -27.02 0.71 0.04
C PHE A 570 -27.79 0.04 -1.11
N TYR A 571 -27.23 0.04 -2.32
CA TYR A 571 -27.88 -0.57 -3.47
C TYR A 571 -28.03 -2.09 -3.33
N GLY A 572 -27.03 -2.77 -2.74
CA GLY A 572 -27.07 -4.20 -2.44
C GLY A 572 -28.21 -4.57 -1.49
N THR A 573 -28.47 -3.74 -0.48
CA THR A 573 -29.56 -3.95 0.49
C THR A 573 -30.93 -3.67 -0.11
N ILE A 574 -31.07 -2.68 -1.00
CA ILE A 574 -32.35 -2.35 -1.65
C ILE A 574 -32.84 -3.45 -2.60
N GLY A 575 -31.93 -4.13 -3.32
CA GLY A 575 -32.28 -5.25 -4.20
C GLY A 575 -32.96 -4.82 -5.51
N ALA A 576 -33.97 -5.58 -5.97
CA ALA A 576 -34.52 -5.53 -7.33
C ALA A 576 -35.03 -4.15 -7.73
N GLU A 577 -35.50 -3.34 -6.78
CA GLU A 577 -36.03 -2.01 -7.06
C GLU A 577 -34.98 -1.02 -7.58
N ALA A 578 -33.70 -1.25 -7.24
CA ALA A 578 -32.59 -0.44 -7.74
C ALA A 578 -32.18 -0.81 -9.17
N LEU A 579 -32.45 -2.05 -9.60
CA LEU A 579 -31.94 -2.61 -10.85
C LEU A 579 -32.29 -1.79 -12.12
N PRO A 580 -33.54 -1.30 -12.32
CA PRO A 580 -33.87 -0.50 -13.50
C PRO A 580 -33.07 0.80 -13.58
N ARG A 581 -32.82 1.43 -12.42
CA ARG A 581 -32.10 2.71 -12.33
C ARG A 581 -30.60 2.52 -12.53
N LEU A 582 -30.02 1.48 -11.93
CA LEU A 582 -28.63 1.10 -12.15
C LEU A 582 -28.38 0.74 -13.62
N SER A 583 -29.29 -0.04 -14.25
CA SER A 583 -29.19 -0.37 -15.67
C SER A 583 -29.26 0.87 -16.57
N ALA A 584 -30.19 1.79 -16.31
CA ALA A 584 -30.28 3.05 -17.05
C ALA A 584 -29.01 3.92 -16.89
N PHE A 585 -28.44 3.96 -15.69
CA PHE A 585 -27.18 4.66 -15.42
C PHE A 585 -26.00 4.02 -16.16
N ILE A 586 -25.93 2.69 -16.19
CA ILE A 586 -24.92 1.94 -16.96
C ILE A 586 -25.11 2.17 -18.45
N ALA A 587 -26.33 2.32 -18.98
CA ALA A 587 -26.57 2.56 -20.40
C ALA A 587 -26.25 4.00 -20.86
N ASP A 588 -26.20 4.97 -19.96
CA ASP A 588 -25.99 6.37 -20.33
C ASP A 588 -24.54 6.62 -20.79
N ALA A 589 -24.36 6.77 -22.10
CA ALA A 589 -23.07 7.06 -22.72
C ALA A 589 -22.45 8.40 -22.31
N LYS A 590 -23.20 9.30 -21.65
CA LYS A 590 -22.66 10.54 -21.08
C LYS A 590 -21.88 10.31 -19.79
N GLN A 591 -22.08 9.17 -19.11
CA GLN A 591 -21.35 8.82 -17.90
C GLN A 591 -19.94 8.35 -18.24
N GLU A 592 -18.99 8.73 -17.39
CA GLU A 592 -17.63 8.22 -17.47
C GLU A 592 -17.59 6.71 -17.15
N LEU A 593 -16.52 6.05 -17.58
CA LEU A 593 -16.41 4.59 -17.50
C LEU A 593 -16.37 4.05 -16.06
N TYR A 594 -15.69 4.76 -15.16
CA TYR A 594 -15.54 4.35 -13.76
C TYR A 594 -16.87 4.36 -12.98
N PRO A 595 -17.69 5.44 -13.03
CA PRO A 595 -19.04 5.43 -12.45
C PRO A 595 -19.91 4.29 -12.96
N ARG A 596 -19.90 4.03 -14.28
CA ARG A 596 -20.65 2.92 -14.89
C ARG A 596 -20.20 1.58 -14.33
N ARG A 597 -18.89 1.40 -14.13
CA ARG A 597 -18.33 0.19 -13.52
C ARG A 597 -18.68 0.05 -12.03
N ALA A 598 -18.73 1.14 -11.26
CA ALA A 598 -19.19 1.10 -9.87
C ALA A 598 -20.68 0.71 -9.78
N ALA A 599 -21.51 1.18 -10.71
CA ALA A 599 -22.91 0.74 -10.84
C ALA A 599 -23.03 -0.75 -11.23
N ILE A 600 -22.13 -1.27 -12.09
CA ILE A 600 -22.05 -2.71 -12.40
C ILE A 600 -21.74 -3.51 -11.11
N GLN A 601 -20.80 -3.05 -10.28
CA GLN A 601 -20.48 -3.71 -9.01
C GLN A 601 -21.65 -3.67 -8.02
N ALA A 602 -22.45 -2.59 -8.00
CA ALA A 602 -23.67 -2.53 -7.20
C ALA A 602 -24.70 -3.60 -7.63
N ILE A 603 -24.87 -3.86 -8.94
CA ILE A 603 -25.69 -4.98 -9.42
C ILE A 603 -25.13 -6.33 -8.95
N SER A 604 -23.80 -6.49 -8.91
CA SER A 604 -23.17 -7.70 -8.37
C SER A 604 -23.41 -7.88 -6.88
N ARG A 605 -23.40 -6.79 -6.11
CA ARG A 605 -23.75 -6.81 -4.69
C ARG A 605 -25.21 -7.21 -4.47
N ILE A 606 -26.12 -6.70 -5.30
CA ILE A 606 -27.54 -7.13 -5.31
C ILE A 606 -27.63 -8.64 -5.57
N CYS A 607 -26.95 -9.15 -6.59
CA CYS A 607 -26.96 -10.57 -6.93
C CYS A 607 -26.42 -11.45 -5.79
N ALA A 608 -25.38 -11.00 -5.07
CA ALA A 608 -24.80 -11.73 -3.96
C ALA A 608 -25.72 -11.77 -2.73
N ARG A 609 -26.41 -10.66 -2.43
CA ARG A 609 -27.29 -10.53 -1.25
C ARG A 609 -28.69 -11.08 -1.48
N HIS A 610 -29.18 -11.03 -2.71
CA HIS A 610 -30.50 -11.49 -3.11
C HIS A 610 -30.41 -12.60 -4.17
N PRO A 611 -30.12 -13.86 -3.79
CA PRO A 611 -29.96 -14.95 -4.75
C PRO A 611 -31.17 -15.19 -5.65
N HIS A 612 -32.37 -14.82 -5.21
CA HIS A 612 -33.62 -14.90 -5.97
C HIS A 612 -33.69 -13.88 -7.12
N GLU A 613 -32.88 -12.81 -7.08
CA GLU A 613 -32.78 -11.77 -8.10
C GLU A 613 -31.63 -12.02 -9.09
N ARG A 614 -30.87 -13.11 -8.92
CA ARG A 614 -29.72 -13.46 -9.76
C ARG A 614 -30.04 -13.43 -11.25
N GLN A 615 -31.17 -14.01 -11.65
CA GLN A 615 -31.58 -14.02 -13.07
C GLN A 615 -31.83 -12.61 -13.62
N ALA A 616 -32.41 -11.72 -12.82
CA ALA A 616 -32.65 -10.33 -13.22
C ALA A 616 -31.34 -9.54 -13.36
N CYS A 617 -30.39 -9.75 -12.44
CA CYS A 617 -29.06 -9.15 -12.52
C CYS A 617 -28.30 -9.58 -13.78
N ILE A 618 -28.28 -10.90 -14.05
CA ILE A 618 -27.63 -11.46 -15.24
C ILE A 618 -28.30 -10.95 -16.51
N ALA A 619 -29.64 -10.92 -16.57
CA ALA A 619 -30.36 -10.44 -17.73
C ALA A 619 -30.01 -8.98 -18.07
N LEU A 620 -29.89 -8.11 -17.07
CA LEU A 620 -29.53 -6.71 -17.28
C LEU A 620 -28.09 -6.53 -17.75
N LEU A 621 -27.12 -7.21 -17.12
CA LEU A 621 -25.72 -7.15 -17.56
C LEU A 621 -25.54 -7.75 -18.96
N THR A 622 -26.27 -8.82 -19.28
CA THR A 622 -26.30 -9.43 -20.62
C THR A 622 -26.89 -8.47 -21.65
N GLN A 623 -28.01 -7.81 -21.34
CA GLN A 623 -28.61 -6.79 -22.19
C GLN A 623 -27.64 -5.64 -22.47
N GLN A 624 -26.88 -5.18 -21.47
CA GLN A 624 -25.86 -4.15 -21.69
C GLN A 624 -24.73 -4.65 -22.60
N LEU A 625 -24.36 -5.94 -22.50
CA LEU A 625 -23.36 -6.57 -23.35
C LEU A 625 -23.85 -6.80 -24.78
N GLU A 626 -25.16 -6.90 -25.05
CA GLU A 626 -25.69 -7.00 -26.43
C GLU A 626 -25.26 -5.81 -27.30
N HIS A 627 -25.00 -4.67 -26.67
CA HIS A 627 -24.47 -3.46 -27.29
C HIS A 627 -22.93 -3.43 -27.39
N PHE A 628 -22.24 -4.59 -27.30
CA PHE A 628 -20.76 -4.66 -27.28
C PHE A 628 -20.09 -3.96 -28.47
N ALA A 629 -20.77 -3.88 -29.62
CA ALA A 629 -20.25 -3.21 -30.81
C ALA A 629 -20.07 -1.69 -30.62
N GLU A 630 -20.95 -1.07 -29.84
CA GLU A 630 -21.04 0.37 -29.55
C GLU A 630 -20.34 0.75 -28.24
N ASN A 631 -20.31 -0.17 -27.27
CA ASN A 631 -19.67 0.04 -25.98
C ASN A 631 -18.13 0.15 -26.09
N PRO A 632 -17.48 0.93 -25.19
CA PRO A 632 -16.03 0.87 -25.02
C PRO A 632 -15.56 -0.55 -24.67
N ALA A 633 -14.45 -1.00 -25.27
CA ALA A 633 -13.94 -2.36 -25.05
C ALA A 633 -13.66 -2.70 -23.57
N LEU A 634 -13.27 -1.68 -22.80
CA LEU A 634 -13.04 -1.78 -21.36
C LEU A 634 -14.35 -1.91 -20.56
N LEU A 635 -15.45 -1.30 -21.01
CA LEU A 635 -16.77 -1.51 -20.41
C LEU A 635 -17.27 -2.94 -20.65
N ASN A 636 -17.11 -3.43 -21.88
CA ASN A 636 -17.46 -4.82 -22.21
C ASN A 636 -16.68 -5.81 -21.34
N ALA A 637 -15.39 -5.55 -21.10
CA ALA A 637 -14.61 -6.36 -20.17
C ALA A 637 -15.22 -6.39 -18.75
N PHE A 638 -15.64 -5.24 -18.19
CA PHE A 638 -16.29 -5.21 -16.87
C PHE A 638 -17.62 -5.97 -16.84
N LEU A 639 -18.45 -5.84 -17.87
CA LEU A 639 -19.70 -6.58 -17.98
C LEU A 639 -19.45 -8.10 -18.01
N ILE A 640 -18.51 -8.54 -18.85
CA ILE A 640 -18.14 -9.95 -19.01
C ILE A 640 -17.60 -10.51 -17.70
N ASN A 641 -16.71 -9.80 -17.02
CA ASN A 641 -16.12 -10.29 -15.78
C ASN A 641 -17.14 -10.51 -14.67
N ASN A 642 -18.13 -9.62 -14.51
CA ASN A 642 -19.20 -9.80 -13.55
C ASN A 642 -20.14 -10.94 -13.96
N LEU A 643 -20.42 -11.10 -15.26
CA LEU A 643 -21.21 -12.24 -15.76
C LEU A 643 -20.49 -13.59 -15.49
N VAL A 644 -19.18 -13.65 -15.67
CA VAL A 644 -18.35 -14.84 -15.38
C VAL A 644 -18.34 -15.14 -13.89
N GLU A 645 -18.13 -14.12 -13.04
CA GLU A 645 -18.17 -14.25 -11.58
C GLU A 645 -19.53 -14.79 -11.10
N MET A 646 -20.62 -14.32 -11.72
CA MET A 646 -21.97 -14.81 -11.46
C MET A 646 -22.23 -16.22 -12.00
N LYS A 647 -21.31 -16.83 -12.77
CA LYS A 647 -21.48 -18.10 -13.48
C LYS A 647 -22.63 -18.07 -14.51
N ALA A 648 -22.78 -16.96 -15.24
CA ALA A 648 -23.84 -16.73 -16.21
C ALA A 648 -23.58 -17.44 -17.56
N THR A 649 -23.83 -18.75 -17.61
CA THR A 649 -23.66 -19.58 -18.82
C THR A 649 -24.50 -19.14 -20.00
N GLU A 650 -25.65 -18.56 -19.74
CA GLU A 650 -26.57 -18.02 -20.73
C GLU A 650 -25.95 -16.89 -21.55
N ALA A 651 -24.90 -16.23 -21.03
CA ALA A 651 -24.18 -15.17 -21.73
C ALA A 651 -22.99 -15.68 -22.58
N ASP A 652 -22.61 -16.95 -22.49
CA ASP A 652 -21.36 -17.47 -23.10
C ASP A 652 -21.27 -17.23 -24.61
N ALA A 653 -22.37 -17.42 -25.34
CA ALA A 653 -22.41 -17.19 -26.79
C ALA A 653 -22.20 -15.70 -27.15
N LEU A 654 -22.73 -14.79 -26.32
CA LEU A 654 -22.58 -13.36 -26.50
C LEU A 654 -21.17 -12.89 -26.12
N ILE A 655 -20.62 -13.44 -25.03
CA ILE A 655 -19.23 -13.22 -24.60
C ILE A 655 -18.27 -13.65 -25.73
N GLN A 656 -18.48 -14.85 -26.31
CA GLN A 656 -17.71 -15.34 -27.44
C GLN A 656 -17.74 -14.35 -28.62
N SER A 657 -18.95 -13.91 -29.00
CA SER A 657 -19.15 -12.96 -30.10
C SER A 657 -18.41 -11.64 -29.86
N ALA A 658 -18.41 -11.13 -28.63
CA ALA A 658 -17.70 -9.90 -28.27
C ALA A 658 -16.16 -10.07 -28.38
N PHE A 659 -15.62 -11.21 -27.97
CA PHE A 659 -14.19 -11.52 -28.09
C PHE A 659 -13.74 -11.72 -29.54
N GLU A 660 -14.53 -12.41 -30.35
CA GLU A 660 -14.28 -12.63 -31.79
C GLU A 660 -14.33 -11.32 -32.58
N ALA A 661 -15.25 -10.41 -32.20
CA ALA A 661 -15.34 -9.08 -32.79
C ALA A 661 -14.20 -8.13 -32.37
N GLY A 662 -13.30 -8.55 -31.47
CA GLY A 662 -12.23 -7.70 -30.94
C GLY A 662 -12.73 -6.52 -30.11
N LYS A 663 -13.93 -6.62 -29.55
CA LYS A 663 -14.62 -5.56 -28.79
C LYS A 663 -14.47 -5.69 -27.29
N VAL A 664 -13.50 -6.47 -26.82
CA VAL A 664 -13.23 -6.70 -25.39
C VAL A 664 -11.78 -6.35 -25.10
N ASP A 665 -11.54 -5.55 -24.05
CA ASP A 665 -10.19 -5.30 -23.58
C ASP A 665 -9.63 -6.56 -22.90
N ARG A 666 -8.82 -7.32 -23.66
CA ARG A 666 -8.22 -8.59 -23.25
C ARG A 666 -7.23 -8.49 -22.09
N ASN A 667 -6.93 -7.29 -21.62
CA ASN A 667 -5.99 -7.07 -20.51
C ASN A 667 -6.71 -6.89 -19.18
N VAL A 668 -8.03 -6.69 -19.26
CA VAL A 668 -8.93 -6.64 -18.13
C VAL A 668 -9.80 -7.91 -18.08
N CYS A 669 -10.05 -8.56 -19.21
CA CYS A 669 -10.73 -9.85 -19.28
C CYS A 669 -9.80 -10.88 -19.95
N VAL A 670 -8.91 -11.49 -19.15
CA VAL A 670 -7.83 -12.38 -19.62
C VAL A 670 -8.24 -13.86 -19.60
N SER A 671 -9.27 -14.22 -18.82
CA SER A 671 -9.63 -15.60 -18.49
C SER A 671 -11.07 -15.96 -18.89
N TRP A 672 -11.35 -16.03 -20.20
CA TRP A 672 -12.56 -16.69 -20.69
C TRP A 672 -12.13 -17.74 -21.73
N GLU A 673 -12.12 -19.01 -21.32
CA GLU A 673 -11.94 -20.16 -22.21
C GLU A 673 -13.24 -20.97 -22.22
N LYS A 674 -13.72 -21.31 -23.41
CA LYS A 674 -14.93 -22.12 -23.60
C LYS A 674 -14.68 -23.54 -23.05
N PRO A 675 -15.55 -24.09 -22.19
CA PRO A 675 -15.42 -25.49 -21.79
C PRO A 675 -15.48 -26.41 -23.02
N GLN A 676 -14.50 -27.29 -23.20
CA GLN A 676 -14.56 -28.35 -24.22
C GLN A 676 -15.60 -29.40 -23.78
N GLU A 677 -16.42 -29.87 -24.73
CA GLU A 677 -17.65 -30.67 -24.52
C GLU A 677 -17.46 -32.04 -23.82
N GLU A 678 -16.26 -32.45 -23.43
CA GLU A 678 -15.99 -33.78 -22.83
C GLU A 678 -15.76 -33.80 -21.30
N GLN A 679 -15.89 -32.68 -20.58
CA GLN A 679 -15.77 -32.66 -19.10
C GLN A 679 -17.06 -32.24 -18.38
N ALA A 680 -18.20 -32.81 -18.79
CA ALA A 680 -19.51 -32.49 -18.21
C ALA A 680 -19.80 -33.14 -16.82
N ALA A 681 -18.82 -33.60 -16.04
CA ALA A 681 -19.09 -34.25 -14.75
C ALA A 681 -18.06 -34.05 -13.62
N VAL A 682 -17.09 -33.15 -13.76
CA VAL A 682 -16.18 -32.79 -12.65
C VAL A 682 -16.30 -31.30 -12.37
N GLU A 683 -16.63 -31.02 -11.12
CA GLU A 683 -17.01 -29.75 -10.51
C GLU A 683 -16.45 -28.48 -11.16
N ARG A 684 -17.35 -27.53 -11.43
CA ARG A 684 -17.03 -26.12 -11.65
C ARG A 684 -16.35 -25.53 -10.40
N GLN A 685 -15.03 -25.66 -10.29
CA GLN A 685 -14.24 -24.77 -9.46
C GLN A 685 -14.17 -23.40 -10.14
N VAL A 686 -15.01 -22.49 -9.66
CA VAL A 686 -14.93 -21.08 -9.99
C VAL A 686 -13.96 -20.45 -9.01
N SER A 687 -12.80 -20.01 -9.50
CA SER A 687 -11.95 -19.07 -8.79
C SER A 687 -12.71 -17.74 -8.71
N VAL A 688 -13.12 -17.36 -7.51
CA VAL A 688 -13.86 -16.12 -7.23
C VAL A 688 -13.00 -14.92 -7.64
N LEU A 689 -13.48 -14.17 -8.63
CA LEU A 689 -12.92 -12.88 -9.06
C LEU A 689 -13.48 -11.78 -8.16
N HIS A 690 -12.70 -11.20 -7.25
CA HIS A 690 -13.03 -9.86 -6.74
C HIS A 690 -12.50 -8.83 -7.74
N PHE A 691 -13.42 -8.18 -8.45
CA PHE A 691 -13.08 -7.23 -9.52
C PHE A 691 -12.76 -5.84 -8.99
N THR A 692 -11.49 -5.39 -9.07
CA THR A 692 -11.18 -3.95 -9.15
C THR A 692 -10.14 -3.55 -10.22
N TYR A 693 -10.68 -3.22 -11.40
CA TYR A 693 -10.27 -2.24 -12.42
C TYR A 693 -8.82 -1.81 -12.56
N GLU A 694 -8.31 -1.96 -13.79
CA GLU A 694 -7.39 -1.01 -14.40
C GLU A 694 -7.82 -0.63 -15.81
N PRO A 695 -7.49 0.60 -16.24
CA PRO A 695 -7.54 1.00 -17.62
C PRO A 695 -6.19 0.75 -18.32
N LYS A 696 -6.26 0.43 -19.61
CA LYS A 696 -5.07 0.36 -20.46
C LYS A 696 -4.68 1.69 -21.09
N ARG A 697 -3.35 1.84 -21.23
CA ARG A 697 -2.59 2.89 -21.92
C ARG A 697 -2.80 2.89 -23.44
N THR A 698 -2.80 4.11 -23.98
CA THR A 698 -2.69 4.49 -25.39
C THR A 698 -1.25 4.37 -25.92
N GLU A 699 -1.10 3.84 -27.13
CA GLU A 699 0.06 4.07 -28.00
C GLU A 699 -0.22 5.21 -29.00
N GLN A 700 0.79 6.08 -29.12
CA GLN A 700 1.22 6.97 -30.21
C GLN A 700 0.23 7.35 -31.33
N PHE A 701 -0.18 8.63 -31.35
CA PHE A 701 -0.51 9.36 -32.57
C PHE A 701 0.13 10.77 -32.54
N GLY A 702 0.78 11.14 -33.65
CA GLY A 702 1.34 12.46 -33.91
C GLY A 702 0.28 13.58 -34.04
N PRO A 703 0.70 14.83 -34.30
CA PRO A 703 -0.08 16.01 -33.92
C PRO A 703 -1.25 16.26 -34.86
N LEU A 704 -2.48 16.07 -34.38
CA LEU A 704 -3.68 16.61 -35.01
C LEU A 704 -4.33 17.64 -34.08
N LEU A 705 -3.93 18.90 -34.29
CA LEU A 705 -4.66 20.07 -33.82
C LEU A 705 -6.07 20.06 -34.41
N SER A 706 -7.06 19.57 -33.65
CA SER A 706 -8.47 19.69 -34.05
C SER A 706 -9.00 21.09 -33.75
N THR A 707 -9.56 21.72 -34.77
CA THR A 707 -10.04 23.11 -34.85
C THR A 707 -11.25 23.44 -33.98
N ASN A 708 -11.68 22.53 -33.09
CA ASN A 708 -12.88 22.70 -32.26
C ASN A 708 -12.61 23.35 -30.88
N SER A 709 -11.40 23.28 -30.34
CA SER A 709 -11.06 23.91 -29.04
C SER A 709 -11.12 25.45 -29.10
N ARG A 710 -10.82 26.05 -30.26
CA ARG A 710 -10.86 27.50 -30.47
C ARG A 710 -12.27 28.08 -30.47
N LYS A 711 -13.27 27.34 -30.97
CA LYS A 711 -14.68 27.80 -30.94
C LYS A 711 -15.28 27.77 -29.53
N TYR A 712 -14.84 26.83 -28.68
CA TYR A 712 -15.29 26.73 -27.30
C TYR A 712 -14.74 27.86 -26.41
N GLU A 713 -13.46 28.22 -26.53
CA GLU A 713 -12.88 29.33 -25.76
C GLU A 713 -13.45 30.71 -26.13
N ILE A 714 -13.77 30.94 -27.41
CA ILE A 714 -14.35 32.21 -27.86
C ILE A 714 -15.76 32.41 -27.27
N ASN A 715 -16.58 31.35 -27.21
CA ASN A 715 -17.91 31.41 -26.60
C ASN A 715 -17.87 31.59 -25.07
N LYS A 716 -16.86 31.04 -24.38
CA LYS A 716 -16.67 31.21 -22.93
C LYS A 716 -16.27 32.64 -22.57
N ARG A 717 -15.39 33.28 -23.36
CA ARG A 717 -15.02 34.70 -23.16
C ARG A 717 -16.18 35.66 -23.45
N ALA A 718 -17.02 35.36 -24.44
CA ALA A 718 -18.21 36.17 -24.75
C ALA A 718 -19.26 36.12 -23.62
N LYS A 719 -19.55 34.93 -23.06
CA LYS A 719 -20.47 34.78 -21.92
C LYS A 719 -19.97 35.47 -20.65
N HIS A 720 -18.66 35.43 -20.36
CA HIS A 720 -18.08 36.14 -19.21
C HIS A 720 -18.14 37.66 -19.34
N LYS A 721 -18.04 38.20 -20.56
CA LYS A 721 -18.14 39.66 -20.78
C LYS A 721 -19.57 40.17 -20.57
N ILE A 722 -20.57 39.43 -21.05
CA ILE A 722 -21.99 39.74 -20.86
C ILE A 722 -22.38 39.67 -19.37
N ALA A 723 -21.91 38.65 -18.64
CA ALA A 723 -22.15 38.53 -17.20
C ALA A 723 -21.49 39.66 -16.38
N LYS A 724 -20.31 40.13 -16.81
CA LYS A 724 -19.60 41.24 -16.15
C LYS A 724 -20.26 42.60 -16.41
N GLU A 725 -20.80 42.82 -17.60
CA GLU A 725 -21.55 44.05 -17.94
C GLU A 725 -22.92 44.10 -17.26
N SER A 726 -23.62 42.96 -17.15
CA SER A 726 -24.87 42.84 -16.39
C SER A 726 -24.67 43.18 -14.90
N ARG A 727 -23.62 42.64 -14.26
CA ARG A 727 -23.26 42.95 -12.86
C ARG A 727 -22.86 44.41 -12.65
N LYS A 728 -22.29 45.07 -13.65
CA LYS A 728 -21.93 46.50 -13.58
C LYS A 728 -23.15 47.42 -13.73
N LYS A 729 -24.17 46.99 -14.48
CA LYS A 729 -25.43 47.73 -14.67
C LYS A 729 -26.35 47.64 -13.46
N ASN A 730 -26.38 46.49 -12.76
CA ASN A 730 -27.17 46.31 -11.54
C ASN A 730 -26.55 46.96 -10.29
N ARG A 731 -25.29 47.42 -10.34
CA ARG A 731 -24.62 48.10 -9.23
C ARG A 731 -24.75 49.64 -9.30
N LYS A 732 -25.45 50.16 -10.31
CA LYS A 732 -25.71 51.61 -10.53
C LYS A 732 -27.21 51.94 -10.59
N LYS A 733 -28.08 51.04 -10.14
CA LYS A 733 -29.50 51.31 -9.89
C LYS A 733 -29.77 51.18 -8.40
#